data_AF-A0A3D9CH48-F1
#
_entry.id   AF-A0A3D9CH48-F1
#
_cell.length_a   1.000
_cell.length_b   1.000
_cell.length_c   1.000
_cell.angle_alpha   90.00
_cell.angle_beta   90.00
_cell.angle_gamma   90.00
#
_symmetry.space_group_name_H-M   'P 1'
#
loop_
_entity.id
_entity.type
_entity.pdbx_description
1 polymer ?
#
loop_
_entity_poly.entity_id
_entity_poly.type
_entity_poly.pdbx_seq_one_letter_code
_entity_poly.pdbx_strand_id
1 'polypeptide(L)'
;MINNYLLKGSVIAAFFFQSDLFSQTLVHYWNFNDNASVSSITSPSATLNNGSLTVLAGGTSVIDFAGGTGQNFNVENLNARNGDVSGTHLRFNNPIGGGLQFNLPTTGYNNIIVKFTTRRSGQGAGTQTWSYSTDGVNFITYQTIHPQDSNPQLITFDFSTVPGASDNPDFKIKVEFSETGGGTGGNNRFDNFTVDGMASGGPDTTPPSVTYLPTNNTNNASTTVNPTISFNENVRLTNNTAINDSNAQNLVDFRLGNAAGTQVPFTTAFSGNTITIIPASGMMPGQTYYLALKPNTVEDLSDNGITTVTSSTFTTAGTTVSLEKNFIKVNENAGNLAFKINVSNPSAATVNLVVKPAPFSTADNNDFTLANQTINITPSTASYTVNIPIIDDTQEEQQAEYFVVSLENPTGATISADNSATIYIVDNDKAAPVPSNQIQLNYIGSFDPSGNNNSSTEIVVHDASTQRLFTISSITDVFDIIDFSNPITPSVISTVNMAPYGGITSIAVKNGIIAAASPNTNPQQNGSVVFFDINGNFLKQVTVGALPDMVTFTPDGTKVITANEGEPNDAYTVDPEGTISVIDISGGISNLTQANVTTLNFNSFDNQLTALTATGLRKIRTNNTLSQDLEPEYITISTDSQKAWVTLQENNAIAEVDLITKTITNIGGVGKKDMSLPGNGFDASDNNGEILIANWPVKAYYIPDAVQNYKVGNTHYIVTANEGDEKDLSGYSERTTVGANGYSLDTSVFPNSTILKASHNLGRFRVSSATGNTDGDTEFEEIAALGARSFSIFNTETKQRVYDSGDQFERYIAANHPLIFNTDNESNGIKNRSRAKGPEPEGVALGTINGQTFAFITLERTGGVMVYNITDPANPVFTDYKHSRTTSAYGGDNGPEGIIYIAPENTTTGKGYVIIANEISGTLSMYEVAISPTLGTGETKTTTSTFNVFPNPVHKGNILYFNRKQDYELYDMSGKLIGKEKNALTINTANLSTGIYLVKTSEGHFKRVIVK
;
A
#
# COMPACT_ATOMS: atom_id res chain seq x y z
N MET A 1 75.92 45.52 -9.01
CA MET A 1 77.33 45.29 -8.62
C MET A 1 77.34 45.03 -7.13
N ILE A 2 77.53 43.76 -6.73
CA ILE A 2 78.77 43.22 -6.16
C ILE A 2 79.02 43.70 -4.72
N ASN A 3 78.83 42.73 -3.81
CA ASN A 3 79.59 42.37 -2.62
C ASN A 3 79.88 43.36 -1.47
N ASN A 4 79.50 42.88 -0.28
CA ASN A 4 80.23 42.78 1.01
C ASN A 4 80.98 43.99 1.56
N TYR A 5 80.75 44.30 2.85
CA TYR A 5 81.58 43.80 3.98
C TYR A 5 81.28 44.47 5.34
N LEU A 6 81.52 43.68 6.41
CA LEU A 6 81.97 44.04 7.78
C LEU A 6 80.93 44.63 8.77
N LEU A 7 80.47 43.96 9.84
CA LEU A 7 81.10 43.36 11.05
C LEU A 7 81.50 44.36 12.16
N LYS A 8 81.15 43.98 13.42
CA LYS A 8 81.56 44.47 14.77
C LYS A 8 80.74 45.65 15.31
N GLY A 9 80.06 45.54 16.46
CA GLY A 9 80.56 45.29 17.82
C GLY A 9 80.59 46.64 18.57
N SER A 10 80.29 46.86 19.84
CA SER A 10 80.04 46.03 21.01
C SER A 10 79.74 46.99 22.19
N VAL A 11 78.84 46.60 23.12
CA VAL A 11 78.97 46.74 24.59
C VAL A 11 78.69 48.13 25.24
N ILE A 12 77.79 48.18 26.25
CA ILE A 12 78.05 48.42 27.71
C ILE A 12 76.74 48.67 28.52
N ALA A 13 76.46 47.72 29.42
CA ALA A 13 75.93 47.71 30.80
C ALA A 13 75.12 48.87 31.45
N ALA A 14 74.01 48.49 32.14
CA ALA A 14 73.70 48.68 33.59
C ALA A 14 72.27 48.13 33.91
N PHE A 15 72.09 47.00 34.63
CA PHE A 15 71.67 46.84 36.06
C PHE A 15 70.39 47.62 36.46
N PHE A 16 69.30 47.13 37.10
CA PHE A 16 68.93 45.95 37.93
C PHE A 16 67.38 45.77 37.90
N PHE A 17 66.86 44.54 37.84
CA PHE A 17 65.71 44.05 38.63
C PHE A 17 65.60 42.51 38.45
N GLN A 18 65.62 41.77 39.56
CA GLN A 18 65.41 40.33 39.60
C GLN A 18 63.95 39.96 39.26
N SER A 19 63.79 38.91 38.46
CA SER A 19 62.66 37.99 38.54
C SER A 19 63.16 36.61 38.10
N ASP A 20 62.92 35.59 38.92
CA ASP A 20 63.26 34.21 38.59
C ASP A 20 62.50 33.78 37.32
N LEU A 21 63.23 33.48 36.25
CA LEU A 21 62.69 32.86 35.05
C LEU A 21 62.50 31.36 35.33
N PHE A 22 61.31 30.98 35.79
CA PHE A 22 60.88 29.58 35.80
C PHE A 22 60.79 29.06 34.35
N SER A 23 61.45 27.93 34.05
CA SER A 23 61.40 27.29 32.74
C SER A 23 59.99 26.80 32.42
N GLN A 24 59.43 27.20 31.28
CA GLN A 24 58.23 26.55 30.74
C GLN A 24 58.58 25.12 30.27
N THR A 25 57.67 24.19 30.50
CA THR A 25 57.74 22.77 30.11
C THR A 25 56.90 22.57 28.85
N LEU A 26 57.43 21.82 27.88
CA LEU A 26 56.69 21.43 26.68
C LEU A 26 55.66 20.35 27.04
N VAL A 27 54.38 20.72 27.07
CA VAL A 27 53.25 19.86 27.48
C VAL A 27 52.75 19.02 26.30
N HIS A 28 52.56 19.64 25.14
CA HIS A 28 52.17 18.96 23.90
C HIS A 28 52.95 19.50 22.70
N TYR A 29 53.23 18.64 21.73
CA TYR A 29 53.94 19.00 20.51
C TYR A 29 53.52 18.14 19.32
N TRP A 30 53.22 18.80 18.21
CA TRP A 30 53.10 18.21 16.88
C TRP A 30 54.12 18.85 15.94
N ASN A 31 55.06 18.04 15.47
CA ASN A 31 56.01 18.41 14.41
C ASN A 31 55.48 18.13 12.99
N PHE A 32 54.37 17.37 12.86
CA PHE A 32 53.74 17.00 11.59
C PHE A 32 54.66 16.35 10.53
N ASN A 33 55.78 15.76 10.97
CA ASN A 33 56.77 15.13 10.11
C ASN A 33 56.42 13.67 9.71
N ASP A 34 55.48 13.02 10.40
CA ASP A 34 55.04 11.65 10.09
C ASP A 34 53.80 11.66 9.18
N ASN A 35 54.05 11.67 7.87
CA ASN A 35 53.02 11.70 6.84
C ASN A 35 52.62 10.32 6.28
N ALA A 36 52.70 9.25 7.07
CA ALA A 36 52.31 7.91 6.61
C ALA A 36 50.78 7.73 6.42
N SER A 37 49.96 8.44 7.20
CA SER A 37 48.49 8.40 7.15
C SER A 37 47.86 9.63 7.81
N VAL A 38 46.55 9.81 7.70
CA VAL A 38 45.83 10.84 8.49
C VAL A 38 46.04 10.59 9.99
N SER A 39 45.99 9.33 10.45
CA SER A 39 46.17 8.98 11.87
C SER A 39 47.56 9.31 12.38
N SER A 40 48.61 9.10 11.57
CA SER A 40 49.99 9.38 11.98
C SER A 40 50.26 10.88 12.03
N ILE A 41 49.82 11.64 11.02
CA ILE A 41 50.10 13.08 10.97
C ILE A 41 49.33 13.86 12.04
N THR A 42 48.17 13.36 12.49
CA THR A 42 47.41 13.99 13.59
C THR A 42 47.82 13.50 14.98
N SER A 43 48.67 12.49 15.09
CA SER A 43 49.19 12.03 16.38
C SER A 43 50.25 13.00 16.92
N PRO A 44 50.24 13.34 18.22
CA PRO A 44 51.27 14.18 18.83
C PRO A 44 52.64 13.51 18.73
N SER A 45 53.65 14.30 18.38
CA SER A 45 55.06 13.89 18.41
C SER A 45 55.56 13.77 19.85
N ALA A 46 55.02 14.59 20.75
CA ALA A 46 55.21 14.45 22.20
C ALA A 46 53.97 14.98 22.94
N THR A 47 53.57 14.31 24.02
CA THR A 47 52.48 14.78 24.89
C THR A 47 52.67 14.25 26.30
N LEU A 48 52.42 15.09 27.31
CA LEU A 48 52.45 14.69 28.72
C LEU A 48 51.05 14.35 29.27
N ASN A 49 49.98 14.87 28.65
CA ASN A 49 48.60 14.68 29.12
C ASN A 49 47.63 14.26 27.98
N ASN A 50 47.99 13.25 27.17
CA ASN A 50 47.09 12.68 26.13
C ASN A 50 46.47 13.69 25.14
N GLY A 51 47.23 14.70 24.70
CA GLY A 51 46.77 15.65 23.69
C GLY A 51 46.38 14.97 22.38
N SER A 52 45.34 15.45 21.71
CA SER A 52 44.86 14.89 20.44
C SER A 52 44.39 15.98 19.47
N LEU A 53 44.41 15.66 18.17
CA LEU A 53 43.93 16.52 17.10
C LEU A 53 42.83 15.79 16.31
N THR A 54 41.65 16.39 16.22
CA THR A 54 40.51 15.86 15.48
C THR A 54 40.07 16.83 14.38
N VAL A 55 39.69 16.28 13.22
CA VAL A 55 39.08 17.04 12.14
C VAL A 55 37.59 17.18 12.39
N LEU A 56 37.08 18.42 12.29
CA LEU A 56 35.66 18.68 12.28
C LEU A 56 35.18 18.71 10.84
N ALA A 57 34.43 17.68 10.46
CA ALA A 57 33.95 17.50 9.11
C ALA A 57 33.01 18.65 8.71
N GLY A 58 33.25 19.22 7.54
CA GLY A 58 32.34 20.17 6.92
C GLY A 58 32.74 20.50 5.48
N GLY A 59 31.76 20.55 4.58
CA GLY A 59 31.99 20.70 3.15
C GLY A 59 32.87 19.58 2.58
N THR A 60 33.88 19.96 1.78
CA THR A 60 34.87 19.05 1.17
C THR A 60 36.23 19.09 1.89
N SER A 61 36.23 19.55 3.15
CA SER A 61 37.46 19.70 3.93
C SER A 61 38.11 18.35 4.23
N VAL A 62 39.44 18.28 4.07
CA VAL A 62 40.20 17.04 4.29
C VAL A 62 41.64 17.32 4.67
N ILE A 63 42.19 16.50 5.57
CA ILE A 63 43.64 16.45 5.81
C ILE A 63 44.31 15.72 4.65
N ASP A 64 45.17 16.44 3.95
CA ASP A 64 46.08 15.87 2.96
C ASP A 64 47.40 15.54 3.65
N PHE A 65 47.45 14.35 4.24
CA PHE A 65 48.58 13.92 5.05
C PHE A 65 49.86 13.80 4.22
N ALA A 66 49.79 13.34 2.97
CA ALA A 66 50.96 13.11 2.13
C ALA A 66 51.48 14.39 1.41
N GLY A 67 50.63 15.41 1.23
CA GLY A 67 50.91 16.56 0.37
C GLY A 67 51.69 17.73 1.00
N GLY A 68 52.18 17.59 2.24
CA GLY A 68 52.84 18.67 2.99
C GLY A 68 54.38 18.65 2.92
N THR A 69 55.00 19.05 1.80
CA THR A 69 56.48 19.10 1.68
C THR A 69 56.98 20.50 1.28
N GLY A 70 58.04 21.00 1.93
CA GLY A 70 58.68 22.27 1.57
C GLY A 70 57.92 23.53 2.05
N GLN A 71 57.71 24.51 1.16
CA GLN A 71 56.99 25.77 1.42
C GLN A 71 57.57 26.68 2.53
N ASN A 72 58.91 26.65 2.65
CA ASN A 72 59.74 27.44 3.56
C ASN A 72 59.61 27.09 5.05
N PHE A 73 58.77 26.11 5.41
CA PHE A 73 58.84 25.46 6.71
C PHE A 73 60.22 24.82 6.95
N ASN A 74 60.84 24.32 5.86
CA ASN A 74 62.19 23.75 5.86
C ASN A 74 63.36 24.72 5.80
N VAL A 75 63.08 26.01 5.62
CA VAL A 75 64.10 27.04 5.61
C VAL A 75 64.12 27.79 6.93
N GLU A 76 62.95 28.12 7.48
CA GLU A 76 62.85 28.90 8.72
C GLU A 76 62.69 28.02 9.97
N ASN A 77 62.19 26.78 9.85
CA ASN A 77 61.96 25.78 10.91
C ASN A 77 61.46 26.38 12.24
N LEU A 78 60.55 27.34 12.13
CA LEU A 78 60.12 28.15 13.26
C LEU A 78 59.40 27.26 14.29
N ASN A 79 59.67 27.54 15.57
CA ASN A 79 59.10 26.83 16.72
C ASN A 79 59.40 25.33 16.84
N ALA A 80 60.30 24.76 16.05
CA ALA A 80 60.73 23.36 16.21
C ALA A 80 61.23 23.09 17.64
N ARG A 81 60.90 21.91 18.18
CA ARG A 81 61.31 21.46 19.51
C ARG A 81 62.06 20.13 19.40
N ASN A 82 62.64 19.67 20.51
CA ASN A 82 63.28 18.35 20.64
C ASN A 82 64.42 18.02 19.65
N GLY A 83 64.99 19.05 18.99
CA GLY A 83 66.03 18.84 17.98
C GLY A 83 65.49 18.30 16.65
N ASP A 84 64.17 18.35 16.44
CA ASP A 84 63.53 17.85 15.23
C ASP A 84 64.04 18.62 14.01
N VAL A 85 64.55 17.85 13.04
CA VAL A 85 64.91 18.37 11.73
C VAL A 85 63.64 18.80 11.01
N SER A 86 63.75 19.78 10.11
CA SER A 86 62.59 20.12 9.30
C SER A 86 62.21 18.97 8.38
N GLY A 87 60.91 18.70 8.29
CA GLY A 87 60.32 17.71 7.41
C GLY A 87 59.01 18.20 6.78
N THR A 88 57.93 17.49 7.05
CA THR A 88 56.59 17.75 6.49
C THR A 88 55.76 18.62 7.42
N HIS A 89 54.62 19.13 6.93
CA HIS A 89 53.69 19.94 7.71
C HIS A 89 52.25 19.50 7.48
N LEU A 90 51.35 19.83 8.41
CA LEU A 90 49.93 19.55 8.26
C LEU A 90 49.35 20.41 7.16
N ARG A 91 48.68 19.78 6.18
CA ARG A 91 47.98 20.46 5.09
C ARG A 91 46.49 20.17 5.15
N PHE A 92 45.68 21.20 5.37
CA PHE A 92 44.23 21.11 5.43
C PHE A 92 43.61 21.74 4.17
N ASN A 93 43.12 20.89 3.26
CA ASN A 93 42.55 21.29 1.97
C ASN A 93 41.07 21.66 2.14
N ASN A 94 40.61 22.64 1.35
CA ASN A 94 39.25 23.19 1.31
C ASN A 94 38.68 23.49 2.70
N PRO A 95 39.35 24.34 3.49
CA PRO A 95 39.13 24.39 4.93
C PRO A 95 37.82 25.09 5.35
N ILE A 96 37.13 25.79 4.43
CA ILE A 96 35.89 26.53 4.74
C ILE A 96 34.75 25.54 5.00
N GLY A 97 34.01 25.77 6.08
CA GLY A 97 32.92 24.91 6.54
C GLY A 97 33.37 23.75 7.44
N GLY A 98 34.66 23.37 7.38
CA GLY A 98 35.29 22.44 8.32
C GLY A 98 36.18 23.15 9.34
N GLY A 99 36.85 22.37 10.20
CA GLY A 99 37.75 22.89 11.22
C GLY A 99 38.74 21.86 11.75
N LEU A 100 39.69 22.34 12.55
CA LEU A 100 40.63 21.49 13.30
C LEU A 100 40.48 21.77 14.79
N GLN A 101 40.28 20.74 15.59
CA GLN A 101 40.17 20.84 17.04
C GLN A 101 41.32 20.11 17.72
N PHE A 102 42.05 20.85 18.54
CA PHE A 102 43.11 20.35 19.40
C PHE A 102 42.55 20.18 20.81
N ASN A 103 42.51 18.95 21.30
CA ASN A 103 42.26 18.67 22.72
C ASN A 103 43.60 18.72 23.43
N LEU A 104 43.77 19.66 24.35
CA LEU A 104 45.05 20.05 24.92
C LEU A 104 44.97 20.06 26.46
N PRO A 105 44.87 18.89 27.12
CA PRO A 105 44.78 18.83 28.58
C PRO A 105 46.00 19.47 29.27
N THR A 106 45.78 20.53 30.05
CA THR A 106 46.83 21.31 30.73
C THR A 106 46.99 20.91 32.20
N THR A 107 46.42 19.77 32.62
CA THR A 107 46.51 19.23 33.99
C THR A 107 47.96 19.20 34.49
N GLY A 108 48.21 19.74 35.68
CA GLY A 108 49.53 19.88 36.27
C GLY A 108 50.35 21.06 35.73
N TYR A 109 49.79 21.93 34.88
CA TYR A 109 50.49 23.08 34.30
C TYR A 109 49.65 24.37 34.33
N ASN A 110 50.28 25.46 34.76
CA ASN A 110 49.77 26.84 34.72
C ASN A 110 50.52 27.65 33.65
N ASN A 111 50.12 28.91 33.41
CA ASN A 111 50.80 29.83 32.49
C ASN A 111 50.92 29.28 31.05
N ILE A 112 49.79 28.85 30.48
CA ILE A 112 49.72 28.11 29.22
C ILE A 112 49.98 29.02 28.02
N ILE A 113 50.97 28.65 27.20
CA ILE A 113 51.32 29.33 25.96
C ILE A 113 51.22 28.35 24.80
N VAL A 114 50.47 28.71 23.76
CA VAL A 114 50.37 27.92 22.53
C VAL A 114 51.14 28.61 21.42
N LYS A 115 52.00 27.90 20.70
CA LYS A 115 52.72 28.44 19.55
C LYS A 115 52.62 27.49 18.36
N PHE A 116 52.47 28.04 17.17
CA PHE A 116 52.50 27.25 15.95
C PHE A 116 52.83 28.12 14.77
N THR A 117 53.29 27.50 13.70
CA THR A 117 53.56 28.20 12.45
C THR A 117 52.44 27.92 11.48
N THR A 118 52.00 28.94 10.74
CA THR A 118 50.94 28.78 9.76
C THR A 118 51.17 29.61 8.52
N ARG A 119 50.63 29.14 7.40
CA ARG A 119 50.48 29.91 6.16
C ARG A 119 49.28 29.36 5.39
N ARG A 120 48.91 30.07 4.34
CA ARG A 120 47.96 29.57 3.35
C ARG A 120 48.62 29.41 1.98
N SER A 121 47.88 28.74 1.10
CA SER A 121 48.07 28.85 -0.35
C SER A 121 47.32 30.06 -0.90
N GLY A 122 47.60 30.46 -2.14
CA GLY A 122 46.92 31.59 -2.79
C GLY A 122 45.40 31.48 -2.84
N GLN A 123 44.87 30.27 -2.94
CA GLN A 123 43.43 29.99 -2.92
C GLN A 123 42.90 29.51 -1.55
N GLY A 124 43.76 29.41 -0.54
CA GLY A 124 43.35 29.01 0.81
C GLY A 124 42.55 30.11 1.52
N ALA A 125 41.74 29.70 2.50
CA ALA A 125 40.99 30.63 3.35
C ALA A 125 41.91 31.69 3.96
N GLY A 126 41.49 32.95 3.87
CA GLY A 126 42.29 34.10 4.30
C GLY A 126 42.18 34.42 5.79
N THR A 127 41.26 33.75 6.50
CA THR A 127 41.00 33.99 7.91
C THR A 127 40.87 32.68 8.68
N GLN A 128 41.58 32.62 9.81
CA GLN A 128 41.51 31.57 10.83
C GLN A 128 40.92 32.17 12.11
N THR A 129 39.73 31.71 12.50
CA THR A 129 39.10 32.09 13.77
C THR A 129 39.43 31.02 14.79
N TRP A 130 40.21 31.39 15.80
CA TRP A 130 40.61 30.50 16.89
C TRP A 130 39.74 30.72 18.12
N SER A 131 39.19 29.63 18.64
CA SER A 131 38.35 29.59 19.83
C SER A 131 38.91 28.59 20.84
N TYR A 132 38.63 28.79 22.12
CA TYR A 132 39.04 27.89 23.20
C TYR A 132 37.84 27.44 24.03
N SER A 133 37.98 26.30 24.70
CA SER A 133 37.01 25.77 25.67
C SER A 133 37.75 25.35 26.92
N THR A 134 37.20 25.67 28.08
CA THR A 134 37.71 25.27 29.41
C THR A 134 36.84 24.20 30.07
N ASP A 135 35.74 23.81 29.44
CA ASP A 135 34.82 22.76 29.92
C ASP A 135 34.68 21.61 28.89
N GLY A 136 35.50 21.64 27.84
CA GLY A 136 35.53 20.66 26.76
C GLY A 136 34.35 20.72 25.79
N VAL A 137 33.35 21.59 26.00
CA VAL A 137 32.08 21.64 25.25
C VAL A 137 31.80 23.01 24.66
N ASN A 138 31.87 24.08 25.46
CA ASN A 138 31.53 25.44 25.05
C ASN A 138 32.78 26.17 24.56
N PHE A 139 32.77 26.61 23.30
CA PHE A 139 33.88 27.34 22.68
C PHE A 139 33.64 28.85 22.65
N ILE A 140 34.64 29.60 23.14
CA ILE A 140 34.68 31.06 23.15
C ILE A 140 35.75 31.52 22.17
N THR A 141 35.42 32.45 21.26
CA THR A 141 36.38 33.01 20.32
C THR A 141 37.51 33.72 21.07
N TYR A 142 38.76 33.32 20.79
CA TYR A 142 39.97 33.90 21.36
C TYR A 142 40.55 34.99 20.46
N GLN A 143 40.96 34.61 19.25
CA GLN A 143 41.66 35.50 18.33
C GLN A 143 41.40 35.12 16.88
N THR A 144 41.40 36.11 16.00
CA THR A 144 41.37 35.91 14.55
C THR A 144 42.77 36.15 13.97
N ILE A 145 43.23 35.25 13.11
CA ILE A 145 44.52 35.33 12.42
C ILE A 145 44.28 35.36 10.92
N HIS A 146 45.06 36.20 10.21
CA HIS A 146 45.11 36.22 8.76
C HIS A 146 46.39 35.53 8.27
N PRO A 147 46.36 34.22 7.93
CA PRO A 147 47.52 33.52 7.40
C PRO A 147 47.99 34.12 6.07
N GLN A 148 49.31 34.27 5.93
CA GLN A 148 49.91 34.84 4.73
C GLN A 148 49.98 33.79 3.61
N ASP A 149 49.78 34.21 2.35
CA ASP A 149 50.19 33.43 1.18
C ASP A 149 51.67 33.70 0.85
N SER A 150 52.53 33.51 1.85
CA SER A 150 53.97 33.72 1.75
C SER A 150 54.69 32.79 2.74
N ASN A 151 55.86 33.16 3.25
CA ASN A 151 56.59 32.34 4.22
C ASN A 151 55.73 32.08 5.48
N PRO A 152 55.90 30.92 6.13
CA PRO A 152 55.21 30.61 7.38
C PRO A 152 55.40 31.72 8.43
N GLN A 153 54.30 32.12 9.08
CA GLN A 153 54.34 33.04 10.20
C GLN A 153 54.24 32.28 11.52
N LEU A 154 55.07 32.64 12.51
CA LEU A 154 54.94 32.13 13.88
C LEU A 154 53.82 32.87 14.62
N ILE A 155 52.91 32.11 15.20
CA ILE A 155 51.82 32.58 16.04
C ILE A 155 52.10 32.19 17.48
N THR A 156 51.77 33.08 18.42
CA THR A 156 51.80 32.82 19.85
C THR A 156 50.49 33.27 20.47
N PHE A 157 49.82 32.36 21.16
CA PHE A 157 48.66 32.63 22.02
C PHE A 157 49.07 32.47 23.47
N ASP A 158 48.70 33.45 24.28
CA ASP A 158 48.98 33.46 25.71
C ASP A 158 47.66 33.27 26.49
N PHE A 159 47.50 32.08 27.03
CA PHE A 159 46.34 31.71 27.83
C PHE A 159 46.62 31.83 29.34
N SER A 160 47.76 32.39 29.75
CA SER A 160 48.12 32.52 31.18
C SER A 160 47.08 33.32 31.99
N THR A 161 46.37 34.24 31.34
CA THR A 161 45.33 35.06 31.98
C THR A 161 43.91 34.51 31.78
N VAL A 162 43.75 33.37 31.11
CA VAL A 162 42.42 32.78 30.84
C VAL A 162 42.02 31.89 32.01
N PRO A 163 40.97 32.25 32.78
CA PRO A 163 40.50 31.42 33.88
C PRO A 163 40.04 30.06 33.36
N GLY A 164 40.50 28.98 33.99
CA GLY A 164 40.23 27.62 33.56
C GLY A 164 41.11 27.11 32.42
N ALA A 165 42.09 27.86 31.90
CA ALA A 165 43.07 27.29 30.98
C ALA A 165 44.22 26.56 31.69
N SER A 166 44.49 26.92 32.95
CA SER A 166 45.52 26.31 33.79
C SER A 166 44.98 25.08 34.52
N ASP A 167 45.80 24.04 34.68
CA ASP A 167 45.48 22.79 35.38
C ASP A 167 44.14 22.18 34.97
N ASN A 168 43.91 22.05 33.65
CA ASN A 168 42.60 21.69 33.12
C ASN A 168 42.64 20.48 32.18
N PRO A 169 42.01 19.35 32.54
CA PRO A 169 41.95 18.18 31.65
C PRO A 169 41.10 18.41 30.40
N ASP A 170 40.18 19.38 30.43
CA ASP A 170 39.19 19.64 29.38
C ASP A 170 39.55 20.85 28.49
N PHE A 171 40.76 21.40 28.62
CA PHE A 171 41.17 22.54 27.80
C PHE A 171 41.30 22.12 26.32
N LYS A 172 40.60 22.85 25.44
CA LYS A 172 40.60 22.61 23.99
C LYS A 172 40.74 23.92 23.24
N ILE A 173 41.35 23.87 22.06
CA ILE A 173 41.24 24.96 21.09
C ILE A 173 40.79 24.44 19.73
N LYS A 174 40.10 25.28 18.97
CA LYS A 174 39.60 24.97 17.64
C LYS A 174 39.90 26.11 16.70
N VAL A 175 40.24 25.79 15.46
CA VAL A 175 40.29 26.74 14.34
C VAL A 175 39.21 26.44 13.32
N GLU A 176 38.51 27.51 12.92
CA GLU A 176 37.54 27.52 11.83
C GLU A 176 37.96 28.56 10.78
N PHE A 177 37.53 28.35 9.54
CA PHE A 177 38.10 29.07 8.40
C PHE A 177 37.04 29.83 7.61
N SER A 178 37.39 31.04 7.20
CA SER A 178 36.53 31.86 6.32
C SER A 178 37.35 32.54 5.23
N GLU A 179 36.66 32.94 4.16
CA GLU A 179 37.28 33.42 2.93
C GLU A 179 38.04 34.74 3.12
N THR A 180 37.62 35.63 4.03
CA THR A 180 38.08 37.01 4.16
C THR A 180 39.60 37.16 3.98
N GLY A 181 40.02 37.82 2.89
CA GLY A 181 41.44 38.06 2.54
C GLY A 181 42.15 36.89 1.83
N GLY A 182 41.43 35.87 1.39
CA GLY A 182 41.91 34.66 0.69
C GLY A 182 40.87 34.10 -0.29
N GLY A 183 40.89 32.79 -0.55
CA GLY A 183 39.97 32.13 -1.49
C GLY A 183 39.23 30.93 -0.88
N THR A 184 38.33 30.32 -1.66
CA THR A 184 37.44 29.24 -1.20
C THR A 184 37.92 27.81 -1.51
N GLY A 185 38.98 27.65 -2.32
CA GLY A 185 39.38 26.36 -2.92
C GLY A 185 40.87 26.01 -2.84
N GLY A 186 41.51 26.25 -1.69
CA GLY A 186 42.92 25.94 -1.45
C GLY A 186 43.18 25.34 -0.06
N ASN A 187 44.36 25.54 0.51
CA ASN A 187 44.72 25.01 1.83
C ASN A 187 45.27 26.03 2.81
N ASN A 188 45.06 25.71 4.09
CA ASN A 188 45.75 26.26 5.24
C ASN A 188 46.73 25.19 5.77
N ARG A 189 47.89 25.63 6.25
CA ARG A 189 48.98 24.75 6.67
C ARG A 189 49.44 25.08 8.07
N PHE A 190 49.85 24.07 8.82
CA PHE A 190 50.33 24.20 10.20
C PHE A 190 51.58 23.36 10.40
N ASP A 191 52.56 23.93 11.10
CA ASP A 191 53.76 23.20 11.47
C ASP A 191 54.24 23.60 12.88
N ASN A 192 54.96 22.69 13.54
CA ASN A 192 55.53 22.85 14.86
C ASN A 192 54.56 23.45 15.90
N PHE A 193 53.42 22.80 16.12
CA PHE A 193 52.42 23.24 17.09
C PHE A 193 52.80 22.79 18.51
N THR A 194 53.06 23.72 19.41
CA THR A 194 53.49 23.47 20.79
C THR A 194 52.53 24.06 21.80
N VAL A 195 52.39 23.38 22.93
CA VAL A 195 51.81 23.91 24.16
C VAL A 195 52.89 23.88 25.23
N ASP A 196 53.26 25.05 25.73
CA ASP A 196 54.23 25.22 26.81
C ASP A 196 53.48 25.66 28.08
N GLY A 197 53.85 25.11 29.24
CA GLY A 197 53.22 25.42 30.52
C GLY A 197 54.22 25.35 31.68
N MET A 198 54.02 26.15 32.71
CA MET A 198 54.79 26.09 33.95
C MET A 198 54.12 25.10 34.90
N ALA A 199 54.82 24.07 35.36
CA ALA A 199 54.23 23.07 36.26
C ALA A 199 53.52 23.74 37.45
N SER A 200 52.23 23.43 37.66
CA SER A 200 51.45 23.87 38.81
C SER A 200 51.82 22.96 39.99
N GLY A 201 52.40 23.52 41.06
CA GLY A 201 53.03 22.70 42.10
C GLY A 201 52.06 21.94 43.03
N GLY A 202 52.42 20.70 43.40
CA GLY A 202 51.82 19.88 44.47
C GLY A 202 51.68 18.40 44.08
N PRO A 203 51.75 17.43 45.01
CA PRO A 203 51.47 16.02 44.70
C PRO A 203 50.00 15.88 44.28
N ASP A 204 49.75 15.14 43.20
CA ASP A 204 48.41 14.74 42.79
C ASP A 204 47.76 13.89 43.89
N THR A 205 46.54 14.26 44.30
CA THR A 205 45.80 13.67 45.42
C THR A 205 44.51 12.98 45.00
N THR A 206 44.27 12.79 43.70
CA THR A 206 42.97 12.40 43.13
C THR A 206 43.03 10.98 42.58
N PRO A 207 42.27 10.02 43.11
CA PRO A 207 42.25 8.67 42.56
C PRO A 207 41.77 8.61 41.09
N PRO A 208 42.25 7.64 40.29
CA PRO A 208 41.77 7.43 38.93
C PRO A 208 40.25 7.20 38.85
N SER A 209 39.62 7.77 37.82
CA SER A 209 38.21 7.53 37.48
C SER A 209 38.03 6.28 36.64
N VAL A 210 36.97 5.51 36.93
CA VAL A 210 36.68 4.22 36.29
C VAL A 210 35.45 4.31 35.40
N THR A 211 35.58 3.88 34.14
CA THR A 211 34.47 3.79 33.17
C THR A 211 34.23 2.35 32.76
N TYR A 212 32.96 1.96 32.60
CA TYR A 212 32.53 0.61 32.23
C TYR A 212 31.89 0.57 30.85
N LEU A 213 32.14 -0.51 30.11
CA LEU A 213 31.36 -0.89 28.92
C LEU A 213 30.94 -2.35 29.05
N PRO A 214 29.65 -2.71 28.94
CA PRO A 214 28.50 -1.83 28.87
C PRO A 214 28.38 -0.89 30.07
N THR A 215 27.84 0.31 29.85
CA THR A 215 27.61 1.29 30.91
C THR A 215 26.56 0.77 31.89
N ASN A 216 26.60 1.26 33.12
CA ASN A 216 25.70 0.79 34.17
C ASN A 216 24.22 0.98 33.76
N ASN A 217 23.42 -0.05 34.00
CA ASN A 217 22.02 -0.21 33.60
C ASN A 217 21.77 -0.30 32.07
N THR A 218 22.79 -0.64 31.27
CA THR A 218 22.54 -0.97 29.86
C THR A 218 21.57 -2.15 29.75
N ASN A 219 20.45 -1.95 29.06
CA ASN A 219 19.53 -3.00 28.66
C ASN A 219 19.76 -3.32 27.18
N ASN A 220 19.73 -4.60 26.81
CA ASN A 220 20.03 -5.11 25.46
C ASN A 220 21.51 -5.02 25.03
N ALA A 221 22.44 -5.27 25.94
CA ALA A 221 23.85 -5.43 25.57
C ALA A 221 24.04 -6.65 24.63
N SER A 222 24.98 -6.58 23.69
CA SER A 222 25.30 -7.73 22.83
C SER A 222 25.76 -8.93 23.68
N THR A 223 25.34 -10.14 23.33
CA THR A 223 25.82 -11.38 23.96
C THR A 223 27.27 -11.70 23.62
N THR A 224 27.82 -11.04 22.60
CA THR A 224 29.20 -11.21 22.11
C THR A 224 30.14 -10.06 22.51
N VAL A 225 29.65 -9.03 23.22
CA VAL A 225 30.53 -7.95 23.68
C VAL A 225 31.49 -8.48 24.75
N ASN A 226 32.78 -8.14 24.63
CA ASN A 226 33.73 -8.30 25.72
C ASN A 226 33.64 -7.05 26.61
N PRO A 227 33.16 -7.15 27.86
CA PRO A 227 33.03 -5.98 28.72
C PRO A 227 34.40 -5.34 29.02
N THR A 228 34.44 -4.05 29.34
CA THR A 228 35.68 -3.35 29.67
C THR A 228 35.56 -2.50 30.93
N ILE A 229 36.71 -2.30 31.59
CA ILE A 229 36.94 -1.34 32.66
C ILE A 229 38.10 -0.46 32.22
N SER A 230 37.86 0.83 32.02
CA SER A 230 38.84 1.81 31.53
C SER A 230 39.13 2.87 32.59
N PHE A 231 40.38 3.31 32.63
CA PHE A 231 40.86 4.37 33.54
C PHE A 231 41.18 5.63 32.74
N ASN A 232 40.93 6.80 33.32
CA ASN A 232 41.23 8.11 32.71
C ASN A 232 42.74 8.42 32.60
N GLU A 233 43.59 7.66 33.30
CA GLU A 233 45.02 7.87 33.41
C GLU A 233 45.81 6.57 33.62
N ASN A 234 47.13 6.68 33.71
CA ASN A 234 48.02 5.53 33.91
C ASN A 234 47.86 4.96 35.32
N VAL A 235 47.59 3.67 35.40
CA VAL A 235 47.33 2.97 36.65
C VAL A 235 48.31 1.84 36.91
N ARG A 236 48.51 1.52 38.18
CA ARG A 236 49.31 0.40 38.67
C ARG A 236 48.60 -0.32 39.81
N LEU A 237 49.15 -1.46 40.23
CA LEU A 237 48.70 -2.13 41.45
C LEU A 237 49.16 -1.33 42.68
N THR A 238 48.41 -1.41 43.77
CA THR A 238 48.70 -0.73 45.07
C THR A 238 50.01 -1.13 45.76
N ASN A 239 50.77 -2.04 45.14
CA ASN A 239 52.12 -2.43 45.55
C ASN A 239 53.21 -1.86 44.61
N ASN A 240 52.88 -0.83 43.83
CA ASN A 240 53.72 -0.17 42.85
C ASN A 240 54.15 -1.02 41.62
N THR A 241 53.55 -2.19 41.41
CA THR A 241 53.85 -3.01 40.21
C THR A 241 52.89 -2.75 39.07
N ALA A 242 53.35 -2.88 37.82
CA ALA A 242 52.54 -2.61 36.64
C ALA A 242 51.39 -3.63 36.49
N ILE A 243 50.22 -3.15 36.05
CA ILE A 243 49.12 -4.00 35.61
C ILE A 243 49.47 -4.57 34.21
N ASN A 244 49.24 -5.85 34.02
CA ASN A 244 49.47 -6.55 32.75
C ASN A 244 48.54 -7.77 32.65
N ASP A 245 48.56 -8.46 31.51
CA ASP A 245 47.69 -9.62 31.23
C ASP A 245 47.77 -10.74 32.29
N SER A 246 48.91 -10.89 32.97
CA SER A 246 49.09 -11.95 33.98
C SER A 246 48.44 -11.64 35.34
N ASN A 247 48.12 -10.37 35.63
CA ASN A 247 47.60 -9.96 36.94
C ASN A 247 46.24 -9.23 36.88
N ALA A 248 45.82 -8.71 35.72
CA ALA A 248 44.59 -7.93 35.58
C ALA A 248 43.31 -8.70 36.00
N GLN A 249 43.28 -10.01 35.81
CA GLN A 249 42.13 -10.86 36.18
C GLN A 249 41.83 -10.79 37.69
N ASN A 250 42.86 -10.64 38.53
CA ASN A 250 42.70 -10.57 39.97
C ASN A 250 41.97 -9.30 40.44
N LEU A 251 41.94 -8.26 39.60
CA LEU A 251 41.37 -6.94 39.88
C LEU A 251 39.86 -6.88 39.61
N VAL A 252 39.35 -7.80 38.79
CA VAL A 252 37.97 -7.79 38.30
C VAL A 252 37.10 -8.77 39.10
N ASP A 253 35.85 -8.36 39.35
CA ASP A 253 34.79 -9.26 39.78
C ASP A 253 33.65 -9.26 38.75
N PHE A 254 33.49 -10.38 38.05
CA PHE A 254 32.45 -10.57 37.04
C PHE A 254 31.51 -11.69 37.47
N ARG A 255 30.23 -11.36 37.64
CA ARG A 255 29.20 -12.22 38.27
C ARG A 255 27.87 -12.17 37.54
N LEU A 256 27.04 -13.20 37.75
CA LEU A 256 25.66 -13.23 37.30
C LEU A 256 24.75 -12.38 38.19
N GLY A 257 23.94 -11.51 37.58
CA GLY A 257 22.93 -10.70 38.26
C GLY A 257 23.51 -9.53 39.03
N ASN A 258 24.06 -9.79 40.21
CA ASN A 258 24.51 -8.77 41.15
C ASN A 258 25.81 -9.18 41.88
N ALA A 259 26.27 -8.35 42.81
CA ALA A 259 27.50 -8.58 43.58
C ALA A 259 27.51 -9.88 44.41
N ALA A 260 26.35 -10.41 44.81
CA ALA A 260 26.22 -11.69 45.51
C ALA A 260 26.08 -12.89 44.56
N GLY A 261 26.11 -12.64 43.25
CA GLY A 261 25.94 -13.64 42.21
C GLY A 261 27.07 -14.65 42.09
N THR A 262 26.80 -15.71 41.32
CA THR A 262 27.84 -16.70 40.98
C THR A 262 28.88 -16.07 40.06
N GLN A 263 30.16 -16.40 40.28
CA GLN A 263 31.27 -15.95 39.44
C GLN A 263 31.08 -16.46 38.00
N VAL A 264 31.16 -15.57 37.03
CA VAL A 264 31.26 -15.95 35.62
C VAL A 264 32.72 -16.25 35.32
N PRO A 265 33.09 -17.38 34.70
CA PRO A 265 34.47 -17.61 34.29
C PRO A 265 34.87 -16.65 33.16
N PHE A 266 36.01 -15.96 33.30
CA PHE A 266 36.56 -15.03 32.29
C PHE A 266 38.09 -15.03 32.34
N THR A 267 38.71 -14.49 31.30
CA THR A 267 40.12 -14.05 31.29
C THR A 267 40.16 -12.55 31.04
N THR A 268 41.32 -11.92 31.16
CA THR A 268 41.48 -10.48 30.92
C THR A 268 42.65 -10.19 29.99
N ALA A 269 42.53 -9.11 29.22
CA ALA A 269 43.66 -8.45 28.56
C ALA A 269 43.76 -7.00 29.06
N PHE A 270 44.98 -6.47 29.20
CA PHE A 270 45.24 -5.11 29.62
C PHE A 270 46.05 -4.35 28.58
N SER A 271 45.47 -3.29 28.02
CA SER A 271 46.13 -2.41 27.05
C SER A 271 45.53 -1.01 27.13
N GLY A 272 46.35 0.02 26.99
CA GLY A 272 45.89 1.43 26.95
C GLY A 272 45.00 1.81 28.12
N ASN A 273 45.41 1.47 29.36
CA ASN A 273 44.65 1.71 30.59
C ASN A 273 43.24 1.13 30.57
N THR A 274 43.03 0.02 29.85
CA THR A 274 41.75 -0.68 29.77
C THR A 274 41.95 -2.16 30.07
N ILE A 275 41.18 -2.68 31.02
CA ILE A 275 41.01 -4.11 31.25
C ILE A 275 39.84 -4.56 30.37
N THR A 276 40.10 -5.43 29.40
CA THR A 276 39.07 -6.13 28.62
C THR A 276 38.79 -7.47 29.27
N ILE A 277 37.53 -7.72 29.61
CA ILE A 277 37.02 -8.96 30.19
C ILE A 277 36.59 -9.85 29.03
N ILE A 278 37.16 -11.05 28.94
CA ILE A 278 36.89 -12.03 27.90
C ILE A 278 36.21 -13.23 28.58
N PRO A 279 34.87 -13.34 28.57
CA PRO A 279 34.15 -14.46 29.14
C PRO A 279 34.62 -15.80 28.54
N ALA A 280 34.77 -16.84 29.37
CA ALA A 280 35.22 -18.15 28.91
C ALA A 280 34.20 -18.86 28.00
N SER A 281 32.93 -18.48 28.13
CA SER A 281 31.83 -18.85 27.25
C SER A 281 31.02 -17.58 26.94
N GLY A 282 30.38 -17.53 25.77
CA GLY A 282 29.49 -16.42 25.40
C GLY A 282 28.44 -16.13 26.47
N MET A 283 28.05 -14.85 26.60
CA MET A 283 27.05 -14.44 27.58
C MET A 283 25.66 -14.92 27.17
N MET A 284 24.85 -15.31 28.15
CA MET A 284 23.50 -15.82 27.92
C MET A 284 22.55 -14.68 27.50
N PRO A 285 21.65 -14.89 26.52
CA PRO A 285 20.62 -13.93 26.17
C PRO A 285 19.69 -13.59 27.34
N GLY A 286 19.29 -12.32 27.47
CA GLY A 286 18.36 -11.82 28.49
C GLY A 286 18.90 -11.89 29.94
N GLN A 287 20.19 -12.19 30.11
CA GLN A 287 20.81 -12.38 31.41
C GLN A 287 21.45 -11.07 31.90
N THR A 288 21.17 -10.73 33.15
CA THR A 288 21.85 -9.63 33.84
C THR A 288 23.22 -10.07 34.35
N TYR A 289 24.22 -9.23 34.17
CA TYR A 289 25.61 -9.41 34.61
C TYR A 289 26.05 -8.23 35.46
N TYR A 290 26.88 -8.52 36.46
CA TYR A 290 27.54 -7.56 37.33
C TYR A 290 29.04 -7.59 37.05
N LEU A 291 29.61 -6.43 36.74
CA LEU A 291 31.02 -6.23 36.49
C LEU A 291 31.55 -5.16 37.45
N ALA A 292 32.59 -5.47 38.21
CA ALA A 292 33.17 -4.55 39.17
C ALA A 292 34.69 -4.58 39.17
N LEU A 293 35.28 -3.44 39.51
CA LEU A 293 36.67 -3.35 39.94
C LEU A 293 36.72 -3.54 41.45
N LYS A 294 37.60 -4.42 41.92
CA LYS A 294 37.79 -4.66 43.35
C LYS A 294 38.45 -3.44 44.02
N PRO A 295 37.96 -3.00 45.18
CA PRO A 295 38.52 -1.85 45.89
C PRO A 295 39.93 -2.14 46.39
N ASN A 296 40.74 -1.09 46.54
CA ASN A 296 42.12 -1.13 47.04
C ASN A 296 43.09 -2.00 46.21
N THR A 297 42.79 -2.21 44.92
CA THR A 297 43.64 -3.01 44.02
C THR A 297 44.37 -2.21 42.97
N VAL A 298 43.90 -0.99 42.66
CA VAL A 298 44.42 -0.12 41.59
C VAL A 298 44.62 1.29 42.14
N GLU A 299 45.73 1.92 41.76
CA GLU A 299 46.10 3.31 42.06
C GLU A 299 46.72 3.98 40.83
N ASP A 300 46.80 5.30 40.81
CA ASP A 300 47.61 6.05 39.84
C ASP A 300 49.11 5.98 40.15
N LEU A 301 49.93 6.73 39.41
CA LEU A 301 51.37 6.80 39.66
C LEU A 301 51.75 7.69 40.88
N SER A 302 50.77 8.42 41.44
CA SER A 302 50.88 9.39 42.53
C SER A 302 50.40 8.83 43.89
N ASP A 303 50.16 7.51 43.97
CA ASP A 303 49.70 6.77 45.15
C ASP A 303 48.23 7.06 45.56
N ASN A 304 47.39 7.54 44.65
CA ASN A 304 45.95 7.68 44.91
C ASN A 304 45.19 6.42 44.51
N GLY A 305 44.86 5.60 45.51
CA GLY A 305 44.14 4.35 45.30
C GLY A 305 42.62 4.50 45.08
N ILE A 306 42.05 3.66 44.22
CA ILE A 306 40.60 3.46 44.12
C ILE A 306 40.16 2.62 45.32
N THR A 307 39.66 3.27 46.37
CA THR A 307 39.36 2.64 47.67
C THR A 307 37.94 2.08 47.78
N THR A 308 37.03 2.49 46.90
CA THR A 308 35.62 2.05 46.86
C THR A 308 35.37 1.08 45.70
N VAL A 309 34.38 0.20 45.86
CA VAL A 309 33.93 -0.65 44.76
C VAL A 309 33.31 0.27 43.70
N THR A 310 33.78 0.17 42.47
CA THR A 310 33.07 0.70 41.31
C THR A 310 32.49 -0.49 40.54
N SER A 311 31.32 -0.32 39.91
CA SER A 311 30.68 -1.42 39.20
C SER A 311 29.69 -0.96 38.13
N SER A 312 29.41 -1.84 37.19
CA SER A 312 28.34 -1.76 36.21
C SER A 312 27.49 -3.03 36.26
N THR A 313 26.18 -2.87 36.20
CA THR A 313 25.23 -3.94 35.94
C THR A 313 24.63 -3.75 34.55
N PHE A 314 24.57 -4.79 33.73
CA PHE A 314 23.96 -4.71 32.40
C PHE A 314 23.21 -5.99 32.07
N THR A 315 22.19 -5.90 31.22
CA THR A 315 21.40 -7.04 30.76
C THR A 315 21.63 -7.25 29.27
N THR A 316 21.99 -8.46 28.87
CA THR A 316 22.16 -8.82 27.46
C THR A 316 20.81 -8.85 26.73
N ALA A 317 20.84 -8.69 25.40
CA ALA A 317 19.64 -8.80 24.57
C ALA A 317 18.98 -10.19 24.73
N GLY A 318 17.66 -10.21 24.89
CA GLY A 318 16.88 -11.44 25.00
C GLY A 318 16.75 -12.19 23.68
N THR A 319 16.26 -13.43 23.76
CA THR A 319 15.89 -14.22 22.58
C THR A 319 14.68 -13.59 21.92
N THR A 320 14.74 -13.36 20.60
CA THR A 320 13.58 -12.89 19.82
C THR A 320 13.24 -13.90 18.73
N VAL A 321 11.96 -13.98 18.39
CA VAL A 321 11.46 -14.75 17.25
C VAL A 321 10.62 -13.87 16.32
N SER A 322 10.70 -14.16 15.03
CA SER A 322 9.85 -13.52 14.02
C SER A 322 9.60 -14.45 12.84
N LEU A 323 8.51 -14.20 12.12
CA LEU A 323 8.23 -14.88 10.85
C LEU A 323 9.19 -14.36 9.77
N GLU A 324 9.68 -15.22 8.88
CA GLU A 324 10.47 -14.77 7.71
C GLU A 324 9.60 -13.96 6.74
N LYS A 325 8.35 -14.36 6.57
CA LYS A 325 7.35 -13.70 5.73
C LYS A 325 5.98 -13.76 6.41
N ASN A 326 5.18 -12.71 6.24
CA ASN A 326 3.78 -12.64 6.66
C ASN A 326 2.79 -12.91 5.51
N PHE A 327 3.28 -12.99 4.26
CA PHE A 327 2.54 -13.40 3.07
C PHE A 327 3.33 -14.46 2.31
N ILE A 328 2.67 -15.58 1.99
CA ILE A 328 3.27 -16.69 1.26
C ILE A 328 2.26 -17.20 0.23
N LYS A 329 2.73 -17.44 -0.98
CA LYS A 329 2.01 -18.20 -2.02
C LYS A 329 2.69 -19.56 -2.18
N VAL A 330 1.89 -20.61 -2.29
CA VAL A 330 2.34 -21.95 -2.69
C VAL A 330 1.34 -22.52 -3.70
N ASN A 331 1.82 -23.28 -4.69
CA ASN A 331 0.93 -24.03 -5.56
C ASN A 331 0.50 -25.31 -4.83
N GLU A 332 -0.72 -25.74 -5.06
CA GLU A 332 -1.28 -26.96 -4.46
C GLU A 332 -0.39 -28.20 -4.71
N ASN A 333 0.08 -28.38 -5.94
CA ASN A 333 0.99 -29.46 -6.33
C ASN A 333 2.46 -29.33 -5.84
N ALA A 334 2.77 -28.38 -4.95
CA ALA A 334 4.12 -28.21 -4.43
C ALA A 334 4.56 -29.35 -3.48
N GLY A 335 3.61 -30.10 -2.94
CA GLY A 335 3.82 -31.19 -1.97
C GLY A 335 4.22 -30.73 -0.57
N ASN A 336 5.06 -29.70 -0.43
CA ASN A 336 5.42 -29.14 0.88
C ASN A 336 5.85 -27.67 0.82
N LEU A 337 5.34 -26.86 1.75
CA LEU A 337 5.80 -25.51 2.03
C LEU A 337 6.85 -25.52 3.17
N ALA A 338 8.02 -24.93 2.91
CA ALA A 338 9.04 -24.70 3.94
C ALA A 338 8.80 -23.36 4.66
N PHE A 339 8.04 -23.37 5.74
CA PHE A 339 7.71 -22.19 6.54
C PHE A 339 8.83 -21.86 7.54
N LYS A 340 9.45 -20.67 7.43
CA LYS A 340 10.62 -20.31 8.24
C LYS A 340 10.32 -19.27 9.31
N ILE A 341 10.96 -19.48 10.45
CA ILE A 341 10.96 -18.60 11.63
C ILE A 341 12.41 -18.21 11.91
N ASN A 342 12.65 -16.91 12.04
CA ASN A 342 13.94 -16.34 12.39
C ASN A 342 14.09 -16.29 13.92
N VAL A 343 15.29 -16.59 14.42
CA VAL A 343 15.61 -16.53 15.84
C VAL A 343 16.86 -15.69 16.04
N SER A 344 16.78 -14.65 16.86
CA SER A 344 17.96 -13.86 17.26
C SER A 344 18.30 -14.11 18.72
N ASN A 345 19.59 -14.10 19.04
CA ASN A 345 20.13 -14.42 20.36
C ASN A 345 19.55 -15.73 20.92
N PRO A 346 19.69 -16.87 20.22
CA PRO A 346 19.04 -18.11 20.63
C PRO A 346 19.44 -18.55 22.05
N SER A 347 18.44 -18.87 22.87
CA SER A 347 18.59 -19.51 24.18
C SER A 347 17.45 -20.50 24.40
N ALA A 348 17.43 -21.20 25.54
CA ALA A 348 16.34 -22.09 25.88
C ALA A 348 15.02 -21.31 26.01
N ALA A 349 14.15 -21.46 25.03
CA ALA A 349 12.87 -20.77 24.93
C ALA A 349 11.86 -21.60 24.13
N THR A 350 10.58 -21.25 24.23
CA THR A 350 9.51 -21.87 23.45
C THR A 350 8.60 -20.82 22.82
N VAL A 351 7.98 -21.15 21.69
CA VAL A 351 6.89 -20.39 21.07
C VAL A 351 5.92 -21.36 20.40
N ASN A 352 4.62 -21.11 20.46
CA ASN A 352 3.64 -21.94 19.79
C ASN A 352 3.42 -21.42 18.36
N LEU A 353 3.40 -22.33 17.38
CA LEU A 353 2.86 -22.09 16.05
C LEU A 353 1.42 -22.59 16.04
N VAL A 354 0.46 -21.69 15.81
CA VAL A 354 -0.97 -21.94 15.90
C VAL A 354 -1.63 -21.71 14.55
N VAL A 355 -2.43 -22.67 14.08
CA VAL A 355 -3.27 -22.54 12.88
C VAL A 355 -4.58 -21.86 13.27
N LYS A 356 -4.98 -20.83 12.54
CA LYS A 356 -6.22 -20.08 12.80
C LYS A 356 -7.41 -20.76 12.12
N PRO A 357 -8.54 -20.95 12.83
CA PRO A 357 -9.74 -21.53 12.25
C PRO A 357 -10.49 -20.53 11.35
N ALA A 358 -11.53 -21.00 10.66
CA ALA A 358 -12.51 -20.15 9.97
C ALA A 358 -13.05 -19.03 10.89
N PRO A 359 -13.38 -17.84 10.35
CA PRO A 359 -13.39 -17.44 8.94
C PRO A 359 -12.02 -16.98 8.39
N PHE A 360 -10.91 -17.27 9.09
CA PHE A 360 -9.56 -16.86 8.70
C PHE A 360 -8.82 -17.91 7.86
N SER A 361 -9.58 -18.85 7.30
CA SER A 361 -9.10 -19.90 6.43
C SER A 361 -10.24 -20.28 5.50
N THR A 362 -9.97 -20.33 4.20
CA THR A 362 -10.82 -21.04 3.23
C THR A 362 -10.29 -22.43 2.95
N ALA A 363 -8.97 -22.64 3.10
CA ALA A 363 -8.35 -23.95 3.09
C ALA A 363 -8.66 -24.73 4.38
N ASP A 364 -8.83 -26.04 4.28
CA ASP A 364 -9.08 -26.98 5.35
C ASP A 364 -8.06 -28.16 5.39
N ASN A 365 -8.46 -29.29 5.99
CA ASN A 365 -7.57 -30.44 6.16
C ASN A 365 -7.37 -31.25 4.87
N ASN A 366 -8.13 -30.97 3.81
CA ASN A 366 -7.93 -31.55 2.50
C ASN A 366 -6.78 -30.88 1.74
N ASP A 367 -6.41 -29.64 2.07
CA ASP A 367 -5.44 -28.85 1.27
C ASP A 367 -4.06 -28.77 1.94
N PHE A 368 -4.01 -28.91 3.28
CA PHE A 368 -2.75 -28.94 4.01
C PHE A 368 -2.83 -29.77 5.30
N THR A 369 -1.67 -30.20 5.79
CA THR A 369 -1.57 -30.87 7.10
C THR A 369 -0.68 -30.07 8.05
N LEU A 370 -1.27 -29.41 9.04
CA LEU A 370 -0.53 -28.76 10.12
C LEU A 370 -1.33 -28.77 11.42
N ALA A 371 -0.76 -29.34 12.47
CA ALA A 371 -1.30 -29.22 13.83
C ALA A 371 -0.59 -28.09 14.59
N ASN A 372 -1.29 -27.51 15.57
CA ASN A 372 -0.67 -26.61 16.54
C ASN A 372 0.52 -27.31 17.21
N GLN A 373 1.67 -26.64 17.26
CA GLN A 373 2.88 -27.22 17.82
C GLN A 373 3.70 -26.21 18.60
N THR A 374 4.37 -26.67 19.66
CA THR A 374 5.33 -25.87 20.42
C THR A 374 6.72 -26.04 19.81
N ILE A 375 7.29 -24.94 19.35
CA ILE A 375 8.65 -24.86 18.82
C ILE A 375 9.62 -24.67 19.98
N ASN A 376 10.60 -25.55 20.09
CA ASN A 376 11.66 -25.49 21.09
C ASN A 376 12.90 -24.81 20.50
N ILE A 377 13.31 -23.71 21.11
CA ILE A 377 14.51 -22.95 20.73
C ILE A 377 15.65 -23.40 21.64
N THR A 378 16.77 -23.74 21.02
CA THR A 378 18.02 -24.08 21.70
C THR A 378 19.07 -23.02 21.39
N PRO A 379 20.18 -22.91 22.15
CA PRO A 379 21.28 -21.98 21.84
C PRO A 379 21.88 -22.11 20.42
N SER A 380 21.59 -23.19 19.70
CA SER A 380 22.05 -23.41 18.32
C SER A 380 21.00 -23.09 17.24
N THR A 381 19.77 -22.77 17.64
CA THR A 381 18.64 -22.56 16.73
C THR A 381 18.65 -21.13 16.18
N ALA A 382 19.45 -20.85 15.14
CA ALA A 382 19.46 -19.54 14.48
C ALA A 382 18.21 -19.30 13.59
N SER A 383 17.59 -20.38 13.13
CA SER A 383 16.31 -20.38 12.42
C SER A 383 15.59 -21.70 12.66
N TYR A 384 14.27 -21.73 12.53
CA TYR A 384 13.47 -22.95 12.57
C TYR A 384 12.62 -23.06 11.30
N THR A 385 12.58 -24.24 10.68
CA THR A 385 11.75 -24.50 9.50
C THR A 385 10.69 -25.53 9.84
N VAL A 386 9.43 -25.15 9.64
CA VAL A 386 8.27 -26.05 9.69
C VAL A 386 7.95 -26.45 8.25
N ASN A 387 8.04 -27.75 7.96
CA ASN A 387 7.60 -28.30 6.70
C ASN A 387 6.10 -28.56 6.81
N ILE A 388 5.30 -27.83 6.03
CA ILE A 388 3.85 -27.95 5.95
C ILE A 388 3.51 -28.72 4.68
N PRO A 389 3.09 -30.00 4.77
CA PRO A 389 2.57 -30.73 3.63
C PRO A 389 1.39 -29.96 3.01
N ILE A 390 1.50 -29.74 1.70
CA ILE A 390 0.41 -29.24 0.85
C ILE A 390 -0.12 -30.46 0.09
N ILE A 391 -1.43 -30.64 0.13
CA ILE A 391 -2.12 -31.77 -0.46
C ILE A 391 -2.61 -31.30 -1.84
N ASP A 392 -2.34 -32.13 -2.85
CA ASP A 392 -2.79 -31.95 -4.23
C ASP A 392 -3.94 -32.93 -4.41
N ASP A 393 -5.16 -32.43 -4.55
CA ASP A 393 -6.34 -33.28 -4.69
C ASP A 393 -7.00 -33.19 -6.08
N THR A 394 -8.32 -33.36 -6.16
CA THR A 394 -9.07 -33.28 -7.44
C THR A 394 -10.40 -32.53 -7.28
N GLN A 395 -10.61 -31.89 -6.13
CA GLN A 395 -11.84 -31.22 -5.77
C GLN A 395 -11.85 -29.83 -6.40
N GLU A 396 -12.88 -29.54 -7.20
CA GLU A 396 -12.99 -28.20 -7.79
C GLU A 396 -13.34 -27.16 -6.71
N GLU A 397 -12.33 -26.38 -6.30
CA GLU A 397 -12.45 -25.36 -5.26
C GLU A 397 -12.23 -23.95 -5.82
N GLN A 398 -11.84 -22.98 -4.99
CA GLN A 398 -11.60 -21.62 -5.47
C GLN A 398 -10.23 -21.54 -6.15
N GLN A 399 -10.01 -20.55 -7.03
CA GLN A 399 -8.71 -20.43 -7.70
C GLN A 399 -7.54 -20.22 -6.73
N ALA A 400 -7.80 -19.56 -5.60
CA ALA A 400 -6.88 -19.52 -4.49
C ALA A 400 -7.65 -19.70 -3.18
N GLU A 401 -7.07 -20.48 -2.30
CA GLU A 401 -7.51 -20.62 -0.93
C GLU A 401 -6.41 -20.16 0.02
N TYR A 402 -6.75 -19.92 1.27
CA TYR A 402 -5.74 -19.52 2.24
C TYR A 402 -5.99 -20.12 3.61
N PHE A 403 -4.91 -20.24 4.37
CA PHE A 403 -4.94 -20.46 5.81
C PHE A 403 -3.96 -19.51 6.51
N VAL A 404 -4.14 -19.33 7.82
CA VAL A 404 -3.32 -18.42 8.61
C VAL A 404 -2.65 -19.15 9.76
N VAL A 405 -1.38 -18.84 9.98
CA VAL A 405 -0.62 -19.31 11.14
C VAL A 405 -0.12 -18.14 11.98
N SER A 406 -0.02 -18.31 13.29
CA SER A 406 0.52 -17.30 14.20
C SER A 406 1.52 -17.86 15.21
N LEU A 407 2.48 -17.02 15.60
CA LEU A 407 3.34 -17.23 16.75
C LEU A 407 2.65 -16.72 18.03
N GLU A 408 2.54 -17.58 19.02
CA GLU A 408 1.81 -17.29 20.27
C GLU A 408 2.50 -17.87 21.50
N ASN A 409 2.12 -17.35 22.68
CA ASN A 409 2.54 -17.85 23.98
C ASN A 409 4.07 -18.06 24.12
N PRO A 410 4.92 -17.08 23.73
CA PRO A 410 6.36 -17.24 23.87
C PRO A 410 6.75 -17.31 25.34
N THR A 411 7.66 -18.23 25.68
CA THR A 411 8.27 -18.37 27.01
C THR A 411 9.78 -18.32 26.87
N GLY A 412 10.45 -17.37 27.55
CA GLY A 412 11.90 -17.17 27.40
C GLY A 412 12.32 -16.47 26.09
N ALA A 413 11.36 -16.03 25.27
CA ALA A 413 11.58 -15.24 24.07
C ALA A 413 10.52 -14.13 23.93
N THR A 414 10.75 -13.17 23.04
CA THR A 414 9.76 -12.16 22.63
C THR A 414 9.51 -12.24 21.12
N ILE A 415 8.29 -11.96 20.69
CA ILE A 415 7.95 -11.87 19.26
C ILE A 415 8.18 -10.42 18.83
N SER A 416 9.09 -10.19 17.87
CA SER A 416 9.60 -8.84 17.56
C SER A 416 8.99 -8.17 16.33
N ALA A 417 7.93 -8.73 15.74
CA ALA A 417 7.27 -8.25 14.53
C ALA A 417 5.80 -8.74 14.46
N ASP A 418 5.17 -8.60 13.28
CA ASP A 418 3.91 -9.28 12.97
C ASP A 418 4.02 -10.76 13.32
N ASN A 419 3.07 -11.22 14.14
CA ASN A 419 3.10 -12.58 14.65
C ASN A 419 2.28 -13.54 13.79
N SER A 420 1.71 -13.10 12.67
CA SER A 420 0.82 -13.92 11.83
C SER A 420 1.26 -13.89 10.37
N ALA A 421 1.04 -15.00 9.65
CA ALA A 421 1.25 -15.11 8.22
C ALA A 421 0.02 -15.71 7.53
N THR A 422 -0.37 -15.12 6.40
CA THR A 422 -1.37 -15.69 5.48
C THR A 422 -0.63 -16.48 4.41
N ILE A 423 -0.98 -17.76 4.30
CA ILE A 423 -0.48 -18.68 3.28
C ILE A 423 -1.61 -18.92 2.30
N TYR A 424 -1.39 -18.56 1.03
CA TYR A 424 -2.29 -18.90 -0.06
C TYR A 424 -1.84 -20.18 -0.75
N ILE A 425 -2.78 -21.08 -0.96
CA ILE A 425 -2.66 -22.27 -1.80
C ILE A 425 -3.35 -21.93 -3.12
N VAL A 426 -2.61 -21.96 -4.22
CA VAL A 426 -3.16 -21.78 -5.56
C VAL A 426 -3.59 -23.14 -6.08
N ASP A 427 -4.90 -23.33 -6.09
CA ASP A 427 -5.62 -24.50 -6.58
C ASP A 427 -5.35 -24.75 -8.06
N ASN A 428 -5.28 -26.02 -8.45
CA ASN A 428 -5.06 -26.43 -9.82
C ASN A 428 -6.17 -27.27 -10.45
N ASP A 429 -7.29 -27.44 -9.74
CA ASP A 429 -8.41 -28.29 -10.14
C ASP A 429 -9.54 -27.53 -10.84
N LYS A 430 -9.89 -26.32 -10.35
CA LYS A 430 -10.97 -25.54 -10.97
C LYS A 430 -10.50 -24.73 -12.16
N ALA A 431 -10.56 -25.33 -13.35
CA ALA A 431 -10.24 -24.67 -14.61
C ALA A 431 -11.02 -23.35 -14.83
N ALA A 432 -10.35 -22.35 -15.40
CA ALA A 432 -10.98 -21.11 -15.82
C ALA A 432 -12.15 -21.37 -16.81
N PRO A 433 -13.16 -20.49 -16.88
CA PRO A 433 -14.26 -20.64 -17.83
C PRO A 433 -13.72 -20.77 -19.25
N VAL A 434 -14.30 -21.68 -20.05
CA VAL A 434 -13.89 -21.88 -21.44
C VAL A 434 -14.99 -21.33 -22.36
N PRO A 435 -14.67 -20.44 -23.30
CA PRO A 435 -15.66 -19.90 -24.23
C PRO A 435 -16.19 -21.02 -25.13
N SER A 436 -17.51 -21.15 -25.20
CA SER A 436 -18.17 -22.13 -26.07
C SER A 436 -18.01 -21.80 -27.56
N ASN A 437 -17.68 -20.54 -27.90
CA ASN A 437 -17.55 -20.05 -29.27
C ASN A 437 -18.81 -20.29 -30.11
N GLN A 438 -20.00 -20.31 -29.52
CA GLN A 438 -21.26 -20.39 -30.28
C GLN A 438 -21.41 -19.24 -31.28
N ILE A 439 -21.00 -18.04 -30.86
CA ILE A 439 -20.68 -16.92 -31.73
C ILE A 439 -19.27 -16.43 -31.38
N GLN A 440 -18.67 -15.64 -32.27
CA GLN A 440 -17.40 -14.97 -32.03
C GLN A 440 -17.52 -13.52 -32.46
N LEU A 441 -16.85 -12.64 -31.71
CA LEU A 441 -16.71 -11.23 -32.07
C LEU A 441 -15.41 -11.03 -32.85
N ASN A 442 -15.51 -10.64 -34.11
CA ASN A 442 -14.37 -10.33 -34.96
C ASN A 442 -14.16 -8.82 -34.97
N TYR A 443 -13.05 -8.36 -34.39
CA TYR A 443 -12.71 -6.94 -34.41
C TYR A 443 -12.50 -6.46 -35.86
N ILE A 444 -13.25 -5.43 -36.26
CA ILE A 444 -13.16 -4.85 -37.61
C ILE A 444 -12.53 -3.45 -37.63
N GLY A 445 -12.48 -2.78 -36.48
CA GLY A 445 -11.77 -1.50 -36.37
C GLY A 445 -12.19 -0.67 -35.16
N SER A 446 -11.46 0.43 -34.98
CA SER A 446 -11.75 1.52 -34.06
C SER A 446 -11.92 2.80 -34.86
N PHE A 447 -12.81 3.68 -34.41
CA PHE A 447 -13.12 4.94 -35.04
C PHE A 447 -13.19 6.06 -34.01
N ASP A 448 -12.33 7.07 -34.15
CA ASP A 448 -12.40 8.34 -33.40
C ASP A 448 -13.27 9.33 -34.21
N PRO A 449 -14.50 9.66 -33.75
CA PRO A 449 -15.34 10.65 -34.41
C PRO A 449 -14.70 12.05 -34.46
N SER A 450 -13.92 12.40 -33.43
CA SER A 450 -13.31 13.72 -33.32
C SER A 450 -12.12 13.92 -34.26
N GLY A 451 -11.41 12.83 -34.58
CA GLY A 451 -10.18 12.81 -35.35
C GLY A 451 -8.94 13.37 -34.63
N ASN A 452 -9.09 13.80 -33.37
CA ASN A 452 -8.06 14.49 -32.59
C ASN A 452 -7.89 13.95 -31.16
N ASN A 453 -8.57 12.85 -30.78
CA ASN A 453 -8.60 12.32 -29.42
C ASN A 453 -8.93 13.37 -28.34
N ASN A 454 -9.88 14.27 -28.61
CA ASN A 454 -10.27 15.34 -27.68
C ASN A 454 -11.74 15.24 -27.24
N SER A 455 -12.37 14.11 -27.52
CA SER A 455 -13.78 13.82 -27.25
C SER A 455 -13.87 12.61 -26.33
N SER A 456 -14.96 12.51 -25.58
CA SER A 456 -15.45 11.24 -25.03
C SER A 456 -16.33 10.54 -26.05
N THR A 457 -16.61 9.25 -25.84
CA THR A 457 -17.70 8.52 -26.48
C THR A 457 -18.40 7.65 -25.45
N GLU A 458 -19.52 8.14 -24.93
CA GLU A 458 -20.25 7.50 -23.82
C GLU A 458 -21.39 6.61 -24.35
N ILE A 459 -22.29 7.18 -25.15
CA ILE A 459 -23.46 6.50 -25.70
C ILE A 459 -23.37 6.43 -27.22
N VAL A 460 -23.70 5.26 -27.81
CA VAL A 460 -23.86 5.07 -29.25
C VAL A 460 -25.22 4.46 -29.59
N VAL A 461 -25.88 4.97 -30.63
CA VAL A 461 -27.14 4.41 -31.15
C VAL A 461 -27.15 4.35 -32.68
N HIS A 462 -28.02 3.51 -33.25
CA HIS A 462 -28.05 3.25 -34.69
C HIS A 462 -29.46 3.42 -35.29
N ASP A 463 -29.55 4.13 -36.41
CA ASP A 463 -30.76 4.20 -37.23
C ASP A 463 -30.63 3.32 -38.49
N ALA A 464 -31.41 2.23 -38.52
CA ALA A 464 -31.38 1.26 -39.62
C ALA A 464 -31.82 1.84 -40.98
N SER A 465 -32.69 2.85 -40.99
CA SER A 465 -33.22 3.40 -42.24
C SER A 465 -32.18 4.24 -43.01
N THR A 466 -31.33 4.95 -42.27
CA THR A 466 -30.30 5.83 -42.82
C THR A 466 -28.89 5.27 -42.72
N GLN A 467 -28.70 4.15 -42.01
CA GLN A 467 -27.40 3.54 -41.72
C GLN A 467 -26.47 4.53 -41.03
N ARG A 468 -27.01 5.27 -40.05
CA ARG A 468 -26.25 6.27 -39.29
C ARG A 468 -26.05 5.80 -37.87
N LEU A 469 -24.84 6.01 -37.36
CA LEU A 469 -24.57 6.00 -35.93
C LEU A 469 -24.67 7.41 -35.38
N PHE A 470 -25.11 7.50 -34.13
CA PHE A 470 -25.08 8.73 -33.34
C PHE A 470 -24.32 8.43 -32.06
N THR A 471 -23.29 9.21 -31.78
CA THR A 471 -22.51 9.09 -30.54
C THR A 471 -22.33 10.44 -29.89
N ILE A 472 -22.25 10.47 -28.57
CA ILE A 472 -22.14 11.71 -27.81
C ILE A 472 -20.74 11.92 -27.26
N SER A 473 -20.45 13.16 -26.88
CA SER A 473 -19.38 13.49 -25.96
C SER A 473 -19.84 14.53 -24.95
N SER A 474 -19.82 14.19 -23.67
CA SER A 474 -19.99 15.14 -22.58
C SER A 474 -18.80 16.13 -22.48
N ILE A 475 -17.57 15.69 -22.78
CA ILE A 475 -16.36 16.55 -22.71
C ILE A 475 -16.47 17.76 -23.65
N THR A 476 -17.03 17.55 -24.85
CA THR A 476 -17.11 18.60 -25.88
C THR A 476 -18.53 19.12 -26.11
N ASP A 477 -19.51 18.63 -25.36
CA ASP A 477 -20.93 18.96 -25.50
C ASP A 477 -21.44 18.82 -26.95
N VAL A 478 -21.19 17.66 -27.58
CA VAL A 478 -21.65 17.39 -28.96
C VAL A 478 -22.27 16.01 -29.10
N PHE A 479 -23.01 15.82 -30.20
CA PHE A 479 -23.16 14.48 -30.77
C PHE A 479 -22.74 14.47 -32.24
N ASP A 480 -22.10 13.37 -32.65
CA ASP A 480 -21.67 13.13 -34.02
C ASP A 480 -22.69 12.27 -34.76
N ILE A 481 -22.94 12.63 -36.01
CA ILE A 481 -23.72 11.85 -36.97
C ILE A 481 -22.72 11.17 -37.90
N ILE A 482 -22.68 9.84 -37.88
CA ILE A 482 -21.65 9.05 -38.56
C ILE A 482 -22.30 8.17 -39.64
N ASP A 483 -21.72 8.17 -40.83
CA ASP A 483 -22.07 7.20 -41.89
C ASP A 483 -21.55 5.82 -41.51
N PHE A 484 -22.46 4.87 -41.37
CA PHE A 484 -22.17 3.47 -41.05
C PHE A 484 -22.62 2.50 -42.16
N SER A 485 -22.91 3.03 -43.35
CA SER A 485 -23.25 2.20 -44.52
C SER A 485 -22.11 1.26 -44.95
N ASN A 486 -20.87 1.59 -44.59
CA ASN A 486 -19.71 0.70 -44.66
C ASN A 486 -18.99 0.61 -43.30
N PRO A 487 -19.26 -0.43 -42.48
CA PRO A 487 -18.73 -0.57 -41.13
C PRO A 487 -17.20 -0.61 -40.97
N ILE A 488 -16.45 -0.87 -42.05
CA ILE A 488 -14.97 -0.86 -42.02
C ILE A 488 -14.37 0.52 -42.32
N THR A 489 -15.17 1.47 -42.79
CA THR A 489 -14.72 2.85 -43.08
C THR A 489 -15.80 3.86 -42.66
N PRO A 490 -16.19 3.92 -41.37
CA PRO A 490 -17.09 4.94 -40.89
C PRO A 490 -16.51 6.35 -41.08
N SER A 491 -17.39 7.34 -41.23
CA SER A 491 -16.98 8.74 -41.38
C SER A 491 -18.02 9.69 -40.81
N VAL A 492 -17.59 10.78 -40.17
CA VAL A 492 -18.50 11.81 -39.67
C VAL A 492 -19.16 12.55 -40.83
N ILE A 493 -20.50 12.60 -40.82
CA ILE A 493 -21.34 13.40 -41.71
C ILE A 493 -21.44 14.83 -41.17
N SER A 494 -21.71 14.97 -39.87
CA SER A 494 -21.84 16.26 -39.20
C SER A 494 -21.76 16.10 -37.68
N THR A 495 -21.32 17.15 -37.01
CA THR A 495 -21.30 17.26 -35.54
C THR A 495 -22.30 18.33 -35.10
N VAL A 496 -23.13 18.03 -34.10
CA VAL A 496 -24.15 18.94 -33.58
C VAL A 496 -23.73 19.44 -32.20
N ASN A 497 -23.65 20.77 -32.06
CA ASN A 497 -23.30 21.41 -30.79
C ASN A 497 -24.50 21.41 -29.83
N MET A 498 -24.32 20.80 -28.66
CA MET A 498 -25.31 20.67 -27.60
C MET A 498 -25.18 21.71 -26.48
N ALA A 499 -24.09 22.47 -26.42
CA ALA A 499 -23.90 23.53 -25.43
C ALA A 499 -25.04 24.57 -25.39
N PRO A 500 -25.66 25.00 -26.53
CA PRO A 500 -26.81 25.92 -26.49
C PRO A 500 -28.07 25.33 -25.84
N TYR A 501 -28.13 24.00 -25.69
CA TYR A 501 -29.27 23.30 -25.12
C TYR A 501 -29.06 22.87 -23.67
N GLY A 502 -27.83 22.96 -23.14
CA GLY A 502 -27.47 22.62 -21.77
C GLY A 502 -26.37 21.56 -21.64
N GLY A 503 -25.90 20.99 -22.75
CA GLY A 503 -24.98 19.86 -22.79
C GLY A 503 -25.68 18.58 -23.22
N ILE A 504 -25.03 17.43 -23.08
CA ILE A 504 -25.60 16.12 -23.43
C ILE A 504 -25.05 15.01 -22.53
N THR A 505 -25.93 14.08 -22.15
CA THR A 505 -25.66 12.91 -21.28
C THR A 505 -26.09 11.60 -21.94
N SER A 506 -27.15 11.63 -22.76
CA SER A 506 -27.59 10.47 -23.52
C SER A 506 -28.26 10.85 -24.84
N ILE A 507 -28.28 9.91 -25.78
CA ILE A 507 -28.95 10.03 -27.07
C ILE A 507 -29.73 8.76 -27.41
N ALA A 508 -30.89 8.92 -28.05
CA ALA A 508 -31.66 7.84 -28.62
C ALA A 508 -32.21 8.23 -30.00
N VAL A 509 -32.44 7.23 -30.85
CA VAL A 509 -33.00 7.44 -32.20
C VAL A 509 -34.11 6.45 -32.49
N LYS A 510 -35.21 6.96 -33.07
CA LYS A 510 -36.32 6.13 -33.55
C LYS A 510 -37.14 6.84 -34.60
N ASN A 511 -37.53 6.12 -35.65
CA ASN A 511 -38.43 6.60 -36.71
C ASN A 511 -37.98 7.96 -37.31
N GLY A 512 -36.67 8.15 -37.50
CA GLY A 512 -36.10 9.39 -38.05
C GLY A 512 -36.04 10.58 -37.08
N ILE A 513 -36.33 10.37 -35.80
CA ILE A 513 -36.26 11.38 -34.74
C ILE A 513 -35.15 11.01 -33.75
N ILE A 514 -34.32 12.00 -33.41
CA ILE A 514 -33.32 11.91 -32.36
C ILE A 514 -33.88 12.59 -31.11
N ALA A 515 -33.72 11.95 -29.95
CA ALA A 515 -33.96 12.56 -28.65
C ALA A 515 -32.65 12.56 -27.86
N ALA A 516 -32.24 13.72 -27.36
CA ALA A 516 -31.06 13.89 -26.52
C ALA A 516 -31.49 14.31 -25.10
N ALA A 517 -30.99 13.61 -24.09
CA ALA A 517 -31.02 14.07 -22.70
C ALA A 517 -30.01 15.20 -22.56
N SER A 518 -30.47 16.33 -22.03
CA SER A 518 -29.67 17.55 -21.94
C SER A 518 -29.81 18.14 -20.55
N PRO A 519 -28.75 18.09 -19.72
CA PRO A 519 -28.78 18.65 -18.39
C PRO A 519 -28.92 20.16 -18.43
N ASN A 520 -29.26 20.75 -17.28
CA ASN A 520 -29.17 22.19 -17.11
C ASN A 520 -27.71 22.56 -16.82
N THR A 521 -27.27 23.75 -17.23
CA THR A 521 -25.93 24.27 -16.87
C THR A 521 -25.69 24.26 -15.35
N ASN A 522 -26.74 24.36 -14.54
CA ASN A 522 -26.73 23.94 -13.15
C ASN A 522 -27.38 22.55 -13.02
N PRO A 523 -26.62 21.46 -12.83
CA PRO A 523 -27.14 20.08 -12.84
C PRO A 523 -28.28 19.83 -11.85
N GLN A 524 -28.30 20.55 -10.72
CA GLN A 524 -29.36 20.42 -9.71
C GLN A 524 -30.70 21.09 -10.11
N GLN A 525 -30.77 21.75 -11.27
CA GLN A 525 -32.01 22.27 -11.84
C GLN A 525 -32.56 21.32 -12.91
N ASN A 526 -33.87 21.42 -13.15
CA ASN A 526 -34.52 20.69 -14.23
C ASN A 526 -33.81 20.88 -15.58
N GLY A 527 -33.45 19.76 -16.20
CA GLY A 527 -32.91 19.68 -17.55
C GLY A 527 -34.01 19.60 -18.61
N SER A 528 -33.65 19.04 -19.77
CA SER A 528 -34.55 18.94 -20.90
C SER A 528 -34.30 17.69 -21.75
N VAL A 529 -35.32 17.31 -22.52
CA VAL A 529 -35.14 16.44 -23.69
C VAL A 529 -35.26 17.29 -24.93
N VAL A 530 -34.25 17.21 -25.79
CA VAL A 530 -34.12 17.98 -27.04
C VAL A 530 -34.33 17.03 -28.21
N PHE A 531 -35.23 17.40 -29.11
CA PHE A 531 -35.59 16.61 -30.28
C PHE A 531 -34.97 17.20 -31.54
N PHE A 532 -34.35 16.35 -32.34
CA PHE A 532 -33.78 16.69 -33.64
C PHE A 532 -34.34 15.77 -34.74
N ASP A 533 -34.29 16.22 -35.99
CA ASP A 533 -34.43 15.33 -37.13
C ASP A 533 -33.17 14.46 -37.31
N ILE A 534 -33.23 13.49 -38.21
CA ILE A 534 -32.12 12.56 -38.47
C ILE A 534 -30.83 13.24 -38.98
N ASN A 535 -30.89 14.51 -39.40
CA ASN A 535 -29.74 15.30 -39.85
C ASN A 535 -29.22 16.25 -38.75
N GLY A 536 -29.76 16.17 -37.54
CA GLY A 536 -29.34 17.03 -36.43
C GLY A 536 -29.98 18.41 -36.42
N ASN A 537 -31.05 18.65 -37.21
CA ASN A 537 -31.77 19.93 -37.14
C ASN A 537 -32.73 19.93 -35.95
N PHE A 538 -32.67 20.97 -35.13
CA PHE A 538 -33.53 21.14 -33.98
C PHE A 538 -35.02 21.17 -34.36
N LEU A 539 -35.84 20.44 -33.60
CA LEU A 539 -37.29 20.38 -33.76
C LEU A 539 -38.02 20.99 -32.56
N LYS A 540 -37.76 20.46 -31.35
CA LYS A 540 -38.43 20.85 -30.10
C LYS A 540 -37.57 20.57 -28.88
N GLN A 541 -37.92 21.20 -27.77
CA GLN A 541 -37.35 20.96 -26.46
C GLN A 541 -38.48 21.01 -25.42
N VAL A 542 -38.44 20.11 -24.44
CA VAL A 542 -39.35 20.08 -23.30
C VAL A 542 -38.56 19.88 -22.02
N THR A 543 -39.01 20.47 -20.92
CA THR A 543 -38.36 20.37 -19.61
C THR A 543 -38.69 19.05 -18.93
N VAL A 544 -37.70 18.42 -18.30
CA VAL A 544 -37.81 17.16 -17.54
C VAL A 544 -37.25 17.34 -16.11
N GLY A 545 -36.88 16.26 -15.42
CA GLY A 545 -36.28 16.32 -14.08
C GLY A 545 -34.86 16.89 -14.07
N ALA A 546 -34.25 16.98 -12.88
CA ALA A 546 -32.87 17.44 -12.71
C ALA A 546 -31.88 16.35 -13.15
N LEU A 547 -30.81 16.75 -13.85
CA LEU A 547 -29.81 15.86 -14.45
C LEU A 547 -30.43 14.65 -15.18
N PRO A 548 -31.16 14.86 -16.30
CA PRO A 548 -31.59 13.76 -17.15
C PRO A 548 -30.33 13.07 -17.67
N ASP A 549 -30.13 11.83 -17.26
CA ASP A 549 -28.93 11.07 -17.58
C ASP A 549 -29.19 10.23 -18.82
N MET A 550 -30.06 9.22 -18.70
CA MET A 550 -30.44 8.37 -19.82
C MET A 550 -31.75 8.80 -20.52
N VAL A 551 -31.84 8.57 -21.83
CA VAL A 551 -33.07 8.72 -22.63
C VAL A 551 -33.30 7.55 -23.57
N THR A 552 -34.55 7.09 -23.70
CA THR A 552 -34.91 6.02 -24.65
C THR A 552 -36.35 6.16 -25.18
N PHE A 553 -36.63 5.51 -26.31
CA PHE A 553 -37.96 5.46 -26.92
C PHE A 553 -38.69 4.15 -26.56
N THR A 554 -40.01 4.20 -26.43
CA THR A 554 -40.81 2.98 -26.40
C THR A 554 -40.67 2.17 -27.70
N PRO A 555 -40.77 0.83 -27.66
CA PRO A 555 -40.78 -0.01 -28.86
C PRO A 555 -41.79 0.39 -29.94
N ASP A 556 -42.95 0.93 -29.57
CA ASP A 556 -43.96 1.44 -30.50
C ASP A 556 -43.68 2.87 -31.03
N GLY A 557 -42.69 3.58 -30.48
CA GLY A 557 -42.33 4.95 -30.86
C GLY A 557 -43.33 6.03 -30.45
N THR A 558 -44.24 5.74 -29.52
CA THR A 558 -45.25 6.70 -29.06
C THR A 558 -44.81 7.53 -27.86
N LYS A 559 -43.76 7.13 -27.13
CA LYS A 559 -43.26 7.84 -25.96
C LYS A 559 -41.73 7.87 -25.91
N VAL A 560 -41.21 8.89 -25.24
CA VAL A 560 -39.80 8.98 -24.80
C VAL A 560 -39.77 8.98 -23.28
N ILE A 561 -38.83 8.24 -22.70
CA ILE A 561 -38.63 8.14 -21.25
C ILE A 561 -37.22 8.61 -20.94
N THR A 562 -37.06 9.36 -19.85
CA THR A 562 -35.75 9.74 -19.31
C THR A 562 -35.69 9.47 -17.82
N ALA A 563 -34.55 8.94 -17.40
CA ALA A 563 -34.16 8.80 -16.01
C ALA A 563 -33.43 10.09 -15.64
N ASN A 564 -33.88 10.74 -14.58
CA ASN A 564 -33.28 11.99 -14.12
C ASN A 564 -32.73 11.72 -12.73
N GLU A 565 -31.42 11.67 -12.61
CA GLU A 565 -30.71 11.24 -11.40
C GLU A 565 -31.10 12.09 -10.21
N GLY A 566 -31.15 13.41 -10.38
CA GLY A 566 -31.29 14.31 -9.25
C GLY A 566 -30.05 14.33 -8.36
N GLU A 567 -28.85 14.10 -8.92
CA GLU A 567 -27.59 14.11 -8.17
C GLU A 567 -27.40 15.43 -7.37
N PRO A 568 -26.97 15.34 -6.09
CA PRO A 568 -26.65 16.51 -5.29
C PRO A 568 -25.43 17.26 -5.83
N ASN A 569 -25.32 18.55 -5.48
CA ASN A 569 -24.09 19.28 -5.77
C ASN A 569 -22.91 18.74 -4.94
N ASP A 570 -21.67 19.02 -5.37
CA ASP A 570 -20.43 18.60 -4.69
C ASP A 570 -20.44 18.82 -3.16
N ALA A 571 -20.99 19.94 -2.71
CA ALA A 571 -21.04 20.30 -1.28
C ALA A 571 -22.18 19.62 -0.50
N TYR A 572 -23.05 18.85 -1.18
CA TYR A 572 -24.24 18.19 -0.64
C TYR A 572 -25.24 19.15 0.04
N THR A 573 -25.29 20.39 -0.44
CA THR A 573 -26.14 21.48 0.08
C THR A 573 -27.42 21.70 -0.74
N VAL A 574 -27.42 21.23 -1.98
CA VAL A 574 -28.59 21.17 -2.87
C VAL A 574 -28.68 19.74 -3.37
N ASP A 575 -29.76 19.06 -2.99
CA ASP A 575 -30.01 17.63 -3.22
C ASP A 575 -31.43 17.49 -3.78
N PRO A 576 -31.61 17.60 -5.11
CA PRO A 576 -32.92 17.45 -5.73
C PRO A 576 -33.45 16.01 -5.60
N GLU A 577 -34.73 15.81 -5.91
CA GLU A 577 -35.28 14.44 -5.96
C GLU A 577 -35.01 13.82 -7.33
N GLY A 578 -34.55 12.57 -7.35
CA GLY A 578 -34.51 11.77 -8.57
C GLY A 578 -35.92 11.50 -9.09
N THR A 579 -36.07 11.47 -10.42
CA THR A 579 -37.39 11.34 -11.07
C THR A 579 -37.31 10.59 -12.39
N ILE A 580 -38.45 10.14 -12.90
CA ILE A 580 -38.57 9.55 -14.24
C ILE A 580 -39.57 10.38 -15.05
N SER A 581 -39.18 10.89 -16.22
CA SER A 581 -40.11 11.66 -17.08
C SER A 581 -40.57 10.83 -18.27
N VAL A 582 -41.88 10.83 -18.54
CA VAL A 582 -42.52 10.19 -19.68
C VAL A 582 -43.12 11.25 -20.59
N ILE A 583 -42.65 11.31 -21.84
CA ILE A 583 -43.04 12.29 -22.85
C ILE A 583 -43.90 11.59 -23.91
N ASP A 584 -45.16 11.99 -24.02
CA ASP A 584 -46.05 11.47 -25.06
C ASP A 584 -45.83 12.19 -26.39
N ILE A 585 -45.30 11.45 -27.38
CA ILE A 585 -45.00 11.97 -28.72
C ILE A 585 -45.95 11.42 -29.80
N SER A 586 -47.05 10.76 -29.41
CA SER A 586 -48.03 10.16 -30.34
C SER A 586 -48.68 11.19 -31.28
N GLY A 587 -48.77 12.46 -30.85
CA GLY A 587 -49.24 13.58 -31.67
C GLY A 587 -48.21 14.15 -32.67
N GLY A 588 -46.99 13.59 -32.70
CA GLY A 588 -45.85 14.06 -33.49
C GLY A 588 -45.08 15.22 -32.83
N ILE A 589 -43.78 15.29 -33.11
CA ILE A 589 -42.86 16.26 -32.48
C ILE A 589 -43.25 17.72 -32.74
N SER A 590 -43.80 18.05 -33.91
CA SER A 590 -44.23 19.43 -34.22
C SER A 590 -45.32 19.96 -33.27
N ASN A 591 -46.17 19.06 -32.76
CA ASN A 591 -47.27 19.38 -31.85
C ASN A 591 -46.88 19.21 -30.38
N LEU A 592 -45.63 18.83 -30.10
CA LEU A 592 -45.16 18.58 -28.75
C LEU A 592 -45.14 19.88 -27.93
N THR A 593 -45.69 19.80 -26.73
CA THR A 593 -45.72 20.88 -25.72
C THR A 593 -45.36 20.31 -24.36
N GLN A 594 -45.12 21.20 -23.38
CA GLN A 594 -44.86 20.77 -22.00
C GLN A 594 -46.00 19.95 -21.38
N ALA A 595 -47.25 20.12 -21.85
CA ALA A 595 -48.40 19.34 -21.37
C ALA A 595 -48.31 17.85 -21.71
N ASN A 596 -47.42 17.46 -22.62
CA ASN A 596 -47.17 16.07 -23.00
C ASN A 596 -46.18 15.36 -22.05
N VAL A 597 -45.50 16.10 -21.16
CA VAL A 597 -44.54 15.56 -20.20
C VAL A 597 -45.26 15.18 -18.90
N THR A 598 -44.99 13.98 -18.40
CA THR A 598 -45.40 13.54 -17.06
C THR A 598 -44.16 13.12 -16.29
N THR A 599 -43.82 13.84 -15.22
CA THR A 599 -42.68 13.51 -14.34
C THR A 599 -43.17 12.74 -13.13
N LEU A 600 -42.57 11.58 -12.88
CA LEU A 600 -42.87 10.64 -11.81
C LEU A 600 -41.84 10.79 -10.70
N ASN A 601 -42.29 10.88 -9.45
CA ASN A 601 -41.44 10.97 -8.26
C ASN A 601 -41.59 9.75 -7.36
N PHE A 602 -40.68 9.61 -6.40
CA PHE A 602 -40.63 8.46 -5.49
C PHE A 602 -41.27 8.72 -4.11
N ASN A 603 -41.95 9.85 -3.91
CA ASN A 603 -42.42 10.25 -2.57
C ASN A 603 -43.37 9.22 -1.91
N SER A 604 -44.10 8.44 -2.70
CA SER A 604 -44.97 7.37 -2.20
C SER A 604 -44.22 6.21 -1.53
N PHE A 605 -42.89 6.14 -1.70
CA PHE A 605 -42.01 5.13 -1.14
C PHE A 605 -41.20 5.62 0.07
N ASP A 606 -41.19 6.93 0.38
CA ASP A 606 -40.42 7.48 1.51
C ASP A 606 -40.79 6.81 2.85
N ASN A 607 -42.06 6.43 3.03
CA ASN A 607 -42.55 5.76 4.23
C ASN A 607 -42.29 4.23 4.24
N GLN A 608 -41.65 3.67 3.20
CA GLN A 608 -41.37 2.24 3.05
C GLN A 608 -39.90 1.89 3.28
N LEU A 609 -39.07 2.85 3.69
CA LEU A 609 -37.62 2.71 3.83
C LEU A 609 -37.20 1.39 4.50
N THR A 610 -37.76 1.06 5.66
CA THR A 610 -37.41 -0.18 6.39
C THR A 610 -37.72 -1.45 5.61
N ALA A 611 -38.85 -1.50 4.90
CA ALA A 611 -39.22 -2.66 4.09
C ALA A 611 -38.30 -2.78 2.86
N LEU A 612 -37.88 -1.65 2.29
CA LEU A 612 -37.02 -1.61 1.13
C LEU A 612 -35.57 -1.95 1.47
N THR A 613 -35.01 -1.41 2.55
CA THR A 613 -33.65 -1.77 2.98
C THR A 613 -33.53 -3.24 3.35
N ALA A 614 -34.60 -3.87 3.83
CA ALA A 614 -34.66 -5.32 4.05
C ALA A 614 -34.54 -6.15 2.75
N THR A 615 -34.82 -5.57 1.57
CA THR A 615 -34.57 -6.21 0.26
C THR A 615 -33.13 -6.03 -0.23
N GLY A 616 -32.32 -5.27 0.49
CA GLY A 616 -30.96 -4.90 0.09
C GLY A 616 -30.87 -3.58 -0.67
N LEU A 617 -31.92 -2.76 -0.69
CA LEU A 617 -31.83 -1.37 -1.14
C LEU A 617 -30.91 -0.58 -0.19
N ARG A 618 -30.10 0.31 -0.74
CA ARG A 618 -29.21 1.19 -0.01
C ARG A 618 -29.84 2.57 0.16
N LYS A 619 -29.79 3.05 1.40
CA LYS A 619 -29.99 4.45 1.76
C LYS A 619 -28.66 4.95 2.27
N ILE A 620 -28.01 5.84 1.53
CA ILE A 620 -26.63 6.25 1.74
C ILE A 620 -26.59 7.41 2.74
N ARG A 621 -27.42 8.43 2.51
CA ARG A 621 -27.49 9.63 3.35
C ARG A 621 -28.57 9.49 4.41
N THR A 622 -28.27 9.92 5.64
CA THR A 622 -29.22 9.85 6.77
C THR A 622 -30.03 11.13 6.97
N ASN A 623 -29.65 12.23 6.32
CA ASN A 623 -30.20 13.57 6.52
C ASN A 623 -31.03 14.12 5.34
N ASN A 624 -31.46 13.26 4.43
CA ASN A 624 -32.36 13.53 3.30
C ASN A 624 -33.46 12.46 3.22
N THR A 625 -34.50 12.70 2.40
CA THR A 625 -35.55 11.69 2.18
C THR A 625 -35.02 10.50 1.37
N LEU A 626 -35.79 9.43 1.24
CA LEU A 626 -35.43 8.35 0.31
C LEU A 626 -35.49 8.88 -1.12
N SER A 627 -36.51 9.65 -1.48
CA SER A 627 -36.69 10.22 -2.82
C SER A 627 -35.54 11.13 -3.28
N GLN A 628 -34.89 11.85 -2.35
CA GLN A 628 -33.67 12.62 -2.65
C GLN A 628 -32.43 11.74 -2.81
N ASP A 629 -32.42 10.54 -2.24
CA ASP A 629 -31.27 9.64 -2.32
C ASP A 629 -31.28 8.76 -3.55
N LEU A 630 -32.47 8.54 -4.10
CA LEU A 630 -32.72 7.67 -5.24
C LEU A 630 -32.27 8.38 -6.51
N GLU A 631 -31.29 7.82 -7.19
CA GLU A 631 -30.72 8.34 -8.45
C GLU A 631 -31.05 7.36 -9.60
N PRO A 632 -32.10 7.64 -10.40
CA PRO A 632 -32.40 6.87 -11.61
C PRO A 632 -31.38 7.11 -12.70
N GLU A 633 -30.85 6.02 -13.26
CA GLU A 633 -29.75 6.06 -14.23
C GLU A 633 -30.17 5.39 -15.56
N TYR A 634 -30.32 4.06 -15.61
CA TYR A 634 -30.57 3.33 -16.87
C TYR A 634 -32.01 2.81 -17.01
N ILE A 635 -32.54 2.76 -18.24
CA ILE A 635 -33.92 2.36 -18.55
C ILE A 635 -33.98 1.25 -19.60
N THR A 636 -34.78 0.22 -19.33
CA THR A 636 -35.20 -0.74 -20.36
C THR A 636 -36.72 -0.88 -20.41
N ILE A 637 -37.28 -1.10 -21.60
CA ILE A 637 -38.73 -1.07 -21.85
C ILE A 637 -39.19 -2.40 -22.43
N SER A 638 -40.30 -2.93 -21.91
CA SER A 638 -40.93 -4.15 -22.42
C SER A 638 -41.32 -4.01 -23.88
N THR A 639 -41.19 -5.08 -24.67
CA THR A 639 -41.45 -5.07 -26.12
C THR A 639 -42.86 -4.62 -26.51
N ASP A 640 -43.83 -4.73 -25.60
CA ASP A 640 -45.21 -4.27 -25.79
C ASP A 640 -45.44 -2.80 -25.40
N SER A 641 -44.38 -2.07 -25.01
CA SER A 641 -44.40 -0.65 -24.62
C SER A 641 -45.26 -0.33 -23.38
N GLN A 642 -45.55 -1.31 -22.54
CA GLN A 642 -46.42 -1.12 -21.36
C GLN A 642 -45.66 -0.94 -20.05
N LYS A 643 -44.45 -1.49 -19.93
CA LYS A 643 -43.66 -1.42 -18.70
C LYS A 643 -42.23 -0.95 -18.98
N ALA A 644 -41.65 -0.25 -18.02
CA ALA A 644 -40.23 0.04 -17.98
C ALA A 644 -39.64 -0.43 -16.64
N TRP A 645 -38.36 -0.83 -16.69
CA TRP A 645 -37.52 -1.05 -15.52
C TRP A 645 -36.41 -0.02 -15.54
N VAL A 646 -36.18 0.63 -14.39
CA VAL A 646 -35.19 1.69 -14.25
C VAL A 646 -34.23 1.35 -13.12
N THR A 647 -32.93 1.40 -13.37
CA THR A 647 -31.92 1.19 -12.33
C THR A 647 -31.85 2.41 -11.40
N LEU A 648 -31.58 2.12 -10.13
CA LEU A 648 -31.31 3.09 -9.07
C LEU A 648 -29.96 2.67 -8.49
N GLN A 649 -28.90 3.01 -9.19
CA GLN A 649 -27.65 2.26 -9.18
C GLN A 649 -26.96 2.31 -7.82
N GLU A 650 -26.64 3.51 -7.34
CA GLU A 650 -26.07 3.77 -6.02
C GLU A 650 -26.97 3.18 -4.92
N ASN A 651 -28.29 3.14 -5.15
CA ASN A 651 -29.24 2.58 -4.20
C ASN A 651 -29.39 1.06 -4.29
N ASN A 652 -28.68 0.39 -5.19
CA ASN A 652 -28.74 -1.05 -5.43
C ASN A 652 -30.19 -1.54 -5.63
N ALA A 653 -30.96 -0.85 -6.47
CA ALA A 653 -32.38 -1.12 -6.65
C ALA A 653 -32.87 -0.98 -8.10
N ILE A 654 -34.05 -1.52 -8.36
CA ILE A 654 -34.76 -1.39 -9.63
C ILE A 654 -36.17 -0.85 -9.36
N ALA A 655 -36.58 0.17 -10.12
CA ALA A 655 -37.93 0.69 -10.17
C ALA A 655 -38.74 0.08 -11.32
N GLU A 656 -40.02 -0.21 -11.09
CA GLU A 656 -40.95 -0.69 -12.11
C GLU A 656 -41.99 0.38 -12.44
N VAL A 657 -42.05 0.79 -13.70
CA VAL A 657 -42.96 1.84 -14.18
C VAL A 657 -44.02 1.25 -15.10
N ASP A 658 -45.29 1.54 -14.81
CA ASP A 658 -46.40 1.32 -15.74
C ASP A 658 -46.53 2.53 -16.67
N LEU A 659 -46.30 2.31 -17.96
CA LEU A 659 -46.30 3.36 -18.99
C LEU A 659 -47.70 3.71 -19.51
N ILE A 660 -48.73 2.94 -19.13
CA ILE A 660 -50.13 3.22 -19.45
C ILE A 660 -50.71 4.17 -18.40
N THR A 661 -50.55 3.83 -17.12
CA THR A 661 -51.01 4.69 -16.02
C THR A 661 -50.04 5.82 -15.70
N LYS A 662 -48.80 5.73 -16.20
CA LYS A 662 -47.69 6.66 -15.91
C LYS A 662 -47.45 6.76 -14.41
N THR A 663 -47.15 5.61 -13.79
CA THR A 663 -46.91 5.51 -12.34
C THR A 663 -45.76 4.58 -12.05
N ILE A 664 -44.92 4.93 -11.07
CA ILE A 664 -43.97 4.00 -10.47
C ILE A 664 -44.77 3.05 -9.58
N THR A 665 -44.83 1.78 -9.97
CA THR A 665 -45.65 0.76 -9.32
C THR A 665 -44.90 0.02 -8.23
N ASN A 666 -43.57 0.03 -8.28
CA ASN A 666 -42.71 -0.75 -7.40
C ASN A 666 -41.29 -0.19 -7.36
N ILE A 667 -40.62 -0.37 -6.23
CA ILE A 667 -39.16 -0.32 -6.13
C ILE A 667 -38.69 -1.50 -5.28
N GLY A 668 -37.54 -2.08 -5.60
CA GLY A 668 -36.99 -3.19 -4.85
C GLY A 668 -35.48 -3.28 -4.96
N GLY A 669 -34.81 -3.53 -3.84
CA GLY A 669 -33.40 -3.80 -3.80
C GLY A 669 -33.05 -5.14 -4.44
N VAL A 670 -31.85 -5.24 -5.01
CA VAL A 670 -31.37 -6.47 -5.68
C VAL A 670 -30.50 -7.36 -4.78
N GLY A 671 -30.42 -7.04 -3.49
CA GLY A 671 -29.72 -7.82 -2.48
C GLY A 671 -28.20 -7.63 -2.47
N LYS A 672 -27.49 -8.56 -1.82
CA LYS A 672 -26.02 -8.62 -1.76
C LYS A 672 -25.51 -9.97 -2.27
N LYS A 673 -24.32 -9.99 -2.83
CA LYS A 673 -23.52 -11.19 -3.12
C LYS A 673 -22.69 -11.54 -1.91
N ASP A 674 -22.75 -12.80 -1.49
CA ASP A 674 -21.93 -13.31 -0.40
C ASP A 674 -20.59 -13.79 -0.96
N MET A 675 -19.54 -12.98 -0.78
CA MET A 675 -18.21 -13.26 -1.33
C MET A 675 -17.45 -14.31 -0.51
N SER A 676 -18.05 -14.89 0.53
CA SER A 676 -17.50 -16.01 1.29
C SER A 676 -17.86 -17.38 0.71
N LEU A 677 -18.78 -17.42 -0.27
CA LEU A 677 -19.27 -18.66 -0.85
C LEU A 677 -18.45 -19.08 -2.08
N PRO A 678 -18.18 -20.39 -2.27
CA PRO A 678 -17.51 -20.90 -3.46
C PRO A 678 -18.15 -20.41 -4.76
N GLY A 679 -17.32 -19.98 -5.71
CA GLY A 679 -17.76 -19.38 -6.98
C GLY A 679 -17.94 -17.86 -6.96
N ASN A 680 -17.82 -17.21 -5.79
CA ASN A 680 -17.83 -15.75 -5.63
C ASN A 680 -16.47 -15.20 -5.20
N GLY A 681 -15.37 -15.92 -5.51
CA GLY A 681 -14.03 -15.46 -5.18
C GLY A 681 -13.67 -14.19 -5.94
N PHE A 682 -12.75 -13.41 -5.39
CA PHE A 682 -12.22 -12.20 -6.03
C PHE A 682 -10.80 -11.92 -5.58
N ASP A 683 -10.01 -11.29 -6.45
CA ASP A 683 -8.69 -10.77 -6.07
C ASP A 683 -8.85 -9.43 -5.34
N ALA A 684 -8.59 -9.43 -4.04
CA ALA A 684 -8.95 -8.34 -3.13
C ALA A 684 -7.82 -7.33 -2.84
N SER A 685 -6.56 -7.71 -3.07
CA SER A 685 -5.40 -6.88 -2.73
C SER A 685 -4.65 -6.48 -3.99
N ASP A 686 -4.32 -5.21 -4.13
CA ASP A 686 -3.38 -4.71 -5.15
C ASP A 686 -1.91 -4.75 -4.68
N ASN A 687 -1.64 -5.24 -3.45
CA ASN A 687 -0.36 -5.02 -2.75
C ASN A 687 0.38 -6.30 -2.33
N ASN A 688 0.02 -7.45 -2.89
CA ASN A 688 0.70 -8.74 -2.63
C ASN A 688 1.51 -9.27 -3.84
N GLY A 689 1.40 -8.62 -5.01
CA GLY A 689 2.14 -8.98 -6.23
C GLY A 689 1.65 -10.24 -6.98
N GLU A 690 0.58 -10.89 -6.52
CA GLU A 690 0.09 -12.17 -7.06
C GLU A 690 -1.41 -12.07 -7.39
N ILE A 691 -1.90 -12.73 -8.45
CA ILE A 691 -3.35 -12.82 -8.72
C ILE A 691 -3.93 -13.98 -7.89
N LEU A 692 -4.73 -13.64 -6.87
CA LEU A 692 -5.26 -14.57 -5.86
C LEU A 692 -6.77 -14.33 -5.69
N ILE A 693 -7.57 -15.04 -6.48
CA ILE A 693 -9.03 -14.99 -6.46
C ILE A 693 -9.53 -15.94 -5.36
N ALA A 694 -9.72 -15.38 -4.17
CA ALA A 694 -10.11 -16.10 -2.96
C ALA A 694 -11.47 -15.62 -2.43
N ASN A 695 -12.09 -16.44 -1.58
CA ASN A 695 -13.30 -16.05 -0.86
C ASN A 695 -12.98 -15.29 0.42
N TRP A 696 -13.80 -14.29 0.75
CA TRP A 696 -13.61 -13.44 1.94
C TRP A 696 -14.95 -13.19 2.64
N PRO A 697 -14.95 -12.88 3.96
CA PRO A 697 -16.18 -12.56 4.69
C PRO A 697 -16.69 -11.14 4.35
N VAL A 698 -16.96 -10.91 3.06
CA VAL A 698 -17.41 -9.65 2.46
C VAL A 698 -18.80 -9.86 1.86
N LYS A 699 -19.68 -8.86 2.00
CA LYS A 699 -20.93 -8.79 1.25
C LYS A 699 -20.84 -7.66 0.24
N ALA A 700 -20.92 -7.99 -1.04
CA ALA A 700 -20.88 -7.00 -2.11
C ALA A 700 -22.30 -6.66 -2.57
N TYR A 701 -22.66 -5.39 -2.63
CA TYR A 701 -23.86 -4.96 -3.33
C TYR A 701 -23.68 -5.13 -4.85
N TYR A 702 -24.76 -5.41 -5.59
CA TYR A 702 -24.70 -5.58 -7.04
C TYR A 702 -24.54 -4.23 -7.75
N ILE A 703 -25.33 -3.23 -7.34
CA ILE A 703 -25.29 -1.84 -7.84
C ILE A 703 -25.36 -1.84 -9.37
N PRO A 704 -26.57 -2.17 -9.89
CA PRO A 704 -26.74 -2.40 -11.31
C PRO A 704 -26.75 -1.07 -12.07
N ASP A 705 -25.79 -0.90 -12.99
CA ASP A 705 -25.79 0.18 -13.98
C ASP A 705 -26.69 -0.25 -15.16
N ALA A 706 -26.11 -0.63 -16.30
CA ALA A 706 -26.91 -0.86 -17.48
C ALA A 706 -27.83 -2.07 -17.31
N VAL A 707 -29.07 -1.90 -17.79
CA VAL A 707 -30.12 -2.92 -17.74
C VAL A 707 -30.72 -3.17 -19.11
N GLN A 708 -30.95 -4.45 -19.43
CA GLN A 708 -31.72 -4.86 -20.59
C GLN A 708 -32.78 -5.89 -20.21
N ASN A 709 -33.90 -5.93 -20.93
CA ASN A 709 -34.94 -6.93 -20.72
C ASN A 709 -35.15 -7.85 -21.93
N TYR A 710 -35.56 -9.08 -21.63
CA TYR A 710 -36.03 -10.03 -22.63
C TYR A 710 -37.10 -10.93 -22.03
N LYS A 711 -37.73 -11.75 -22.88
CA LYS A 711 -38.85 -12.59 -22.49
C LYS A 711 -38.58 -14.05 -22.82
N VAL A 712 -38.83 -14.94 -21.87
CA VAL A 712 -38.86 -16.39 -22.10
C VAL A 712 -40.26 -16.89 -21.79
N GLY A 713 -40.98 -17.35 -22.82
CA GLY A 713 -42.40 -17.66 -22.70
C GLY A 713 -43.21 -16.42 -22.30
N ASN A 714 -43.82 -16.45 -21.12
CA ASN A 714 -44.63 -15.35 -20.59
C ASN A 714 -43.91 -14.49 -19.54
N THR A 715 -42.68 -14.84 -19.20
CA THR A 715 -41.94 -14.28 -18.07
C THR A 715 -40.90 -13.28 -18.56
N HIS A 716 -40.89 -12.09 -17.97
CA HIS A 716 -39.90 -11.06 -18.27
C HIS A 716 -38.68 -11.22 -17.35
N TYR A 717 -37.50 -11.11 -17.96
CA TYR A 717 -36.22 -11.13 -17.28
C TYR A 717 -35.48 -9.84 -17.57
N ILE A 718 -34.75 -9.34 -16.57
CA ILE A 718 -33.78 -8.27 -16.74
C ILE A 718 -32.36 -8.82 -16.56
N VAL A 719 -31.43 -8.27 -17.33
CA VAL A 719 -29.99 -8.53 -17.27
C VAL A 719 -29.33 -7.24 -16.83
N THR A 720 -28.50 -7.29 -15.79
CA THR A 720 -27.81 -6.12 -15.24
C THR A 720 -26.30 -6.33 -15.25
N ALA A 721 -25.57 -5.28 -15.59
CA ALA A 721 -24.15 -5.16 -15.29
C ALA A 721 -24.00 -4.70 -13.83
N ASN A 722 -23.26 -5.43 -13.01
CA ASN A 722 -23.13 -5.14 -11.57
C ASN A 722 -21.84 -4.38 -11.31
N GLU A 723 -21.81 -3.11 -11.72
CA GLU A 723 -20.62 -2.26 -11.75
C GLU A 723 -20.10 -1.96 -10.35
N GLY A 724 -20.89 -1.22 -9.55
CA GLY A 724 -20.54 -0.90 -8.18
C GLY A 724 -20.33 0.57 -7.83
N ASP A 725 -20.87 1.53 -8.56
CA ASP A 725 -20.59 2.93 -8.25
C ASP A 725 -20.99 3.41 -6.84
N GLU A 726 -20.29 4.45 -6.39
CA GLU A 726 -20.21 4.86 -4.99
C GLU A 726 -20.43 6.36 -4.85
N LYS A 727 -21.19 6.80 -3.83
CA LYS A 727 -21.39 8.23 -3.60
C LYS A 727 -20.12 8.87 -3.01
N ASP A 728 -19.29 9.43 -3.89
CA ASP A 728 -17.99 10.05 -3.57
C ASP A 728 -17.88 11.49 -4.09
N LEU A 729 -18.56 12.41 -3.41
CA LEU A 729 -18.52 13.84 -3.68
C LEU A 729 -17.62 14.58 -2.67
N SER A 730 -17.16 15.79 -3.01
CA SER A 730 -16.27 16.57 -2.14
C SER A 730 -16.84 16.84 -0.73
N GLY A 731 -18.16 17.01 -0.62
CA GLY A 731 -18.89 17.25 0.63
C GLY A 731 -19.33 15.97 1.35
N TYR A 732 -19.23 14.81 0.71
CA TYR A 732 -19.56 13.52 1.30
C TYR A 732 -18.94 12.37 0.50
N SER A 733 -18.21 11.52 1.20
CA SER A 733 -17.66 10.28 0.65
C SER A 733 -18.05 9.12 1.54
N GLU A 734 -18.67 8.11 0.95
CA GLU A 734 -18.85 6.83 1.64
C GLU A 734 -17.61 5.92 1.56
N ARG A 735 -16.69 6.22 0.64
CA ARG A 735 -15.52 5.41 0.32
C ARG A 735 -14.59 5.30 1.52
N THR A 736 -14.29 4.07 1.93
CA THR A 736 -13.22 3.78 2.89
C THR A 736 -12.52 2.47 2.53
N THR A 737 -11.65 1.97 3.41
CA THR A 737 -11.00 0.67 3.24
C THR A 737 -11.08 -0.14 4.53
N VAL A 738 -11.04 -1.47 4.41
CA VAL A 738 -11.13 -2.36 5.60
C VAL A 738 -10.04 -2.05 6.63
N GLY A 739 -8.84 -1.70 6.18
CA GLY A 739 -7.69 -1.36 7.02
C GLY A 739 -7.69 0.08 7.58
N ALA A 740 -8.67 0.92 7.24
CA ALA A 740 -8.73 2.29 7.75
C ALA A 740 -8.90 2.32 9.28
N ASN A 741 -8.24 3.27 9.94
CA ASN A 741 -8.33 3.43 11.40
C ASN A 741 -9.76 3.74 11.88
N GLY A 742 -10.57 4.40 11.04
CA GLY A 742 -11.97 4.71 11.33
C GLY A 742 -12.97 3.61 11.00
N TYR A 743 -12.53 2.48 10.44
CA TYR A 743 -13.39 1.35 10.07
C TYR A 743 -13.15 0.17 11.01
N SER A 744 -13.69 0.23 12.23
CA SER A 744 -13.52 -0.81 13.25
C SER A 744 -14.43 -2.00 12.97
N LEU A 745 -13.89 -3.23 13.01
CA LEU A 745 -14.69 -4.44 12.84
C LEU A 745 -15.08 -4.98 14.22
N ASP A 746 -16.34 -5.34 14.42
CA ASP A 746 -16.80 -5.95 15.67
C ASP A 746 -16.01 -7.23 15.93
N THR A 747 -15.33 -7.28 17.07
CA THR A 747 -14.49 -8.43 17.48
C THR A 747 -15.29 -9.71 17.79
N SER A 748 -16.59 -9.59 18.03
CA SER A 748 -17.50 -10.72 18.21
C SER A 748 -17.75 -11.46 16.90
N VAL A 749 -17.83 -10.72 15.79
CA VAL A 749 -17.99 -11.24 14.43
C VAL A 749 -16.63 -11.54 13.79
N PHE A 750 -15.64 -10.69 14.04
CA PHE A 750 -14.30 -10.73 13.44
C PHE A 750 -13.17 -10.78 14.51
N PRO A 751 -13.03 -11.89 15.27
CA PRO A 751 -12.12 -11.99 16.44
C PRO A 751 -10.61 -11.89 16.13
N ASN A 752 -10.21 -11.86 14.85
CA ASN A 752 -8.83 -11.61 14.43
C ASN A 752 -8.79 -10.59 13.27
N SER A 753 -9.53 -9.49 13.41
CA SER A 753 -9.66 -8.43 12.40
C SER A 753 -8.33 -7.92 11.83
N THR A 754 -7.23 -7.93 12.60
CA THR A 754 -5.89 -7.57 12.12
C THR A 754 -5.44 -8.39 10.90
N ILE A 755 -5.80 -9.67 10.81
CA ILE A 755 -5.48 -10.53 9.65
C ILE A 755 -6.22 -10.05 8.41
N LEU A 756 -7.53 -9.77 8.55
CA LEU A 756 -8.35 -9.26 7.46
C LEU A 756 -7.83 -7.89 7.01
N LYS A 757 -7.47 -7.03 7.97
CA LYS A 757 -6.93 -5.69 7.75
C LYS A 757 -5.50 -5.65 7.21
N ALA A 758 -4.82 -6.79 7.07
CA ALA A 758 -3.49 -6.82 6.48
C ALA A 758 -3.53 -6.34 5.02
N SER A 759 -2.55 -5.54 4.59
CA SER A 759 -2.56 -4.92 3.26
C SER A 759 -2.44 -5.92 2.10
N HIS A 760 -1.86 -7.10 2.36
CA HIS A 760 -1.80 -8.22 1.41
C HIS A 760 -3.08 -9.06 1.36
N ASN A 761 -4.05 -8.78 2.24
CA ASN A 761 -5.40 -9.33 2.31
C ASN A 761 -6.42 -8.21 1.98
N LEU A 762 -7.44 -7.98 2.83
CA LEU A 762 -8.49 -6.98 2.60
C LEU A 762 -8.09 -5.56 3.01
N GLY A 763 -6.94 -5.33 3.66
CA GLY A 763 -6.62 -4.05 4.29
C GLY A 763 -6.76 -2.82 3.38
N ARG A 764 -6.48 -2.96 2.08
CA ARG A 764 -6.62 -1.88 1.08
C ARG A 764 -7.93 -1.95 0.28
N PHE A 765 -8.70 -3.02 0.46
CA PHE A 765 -9.95 -3.26 -0.26
C PHE A 765 -10.98 -2.20 0.10
N ARG A 766 -11.60 -1.60 -0.92
CA ARG A 766 -12.58 -0.53 -0.81
C ARG A 766 -13.91 -1.08 -0.31
N VAL A 767 -14.48 -0.37 0.65
CA VAL A 767 -15.75 -0.70 1.28
C VAL A 767 -16.53 0.58 1.57
N SER A 768 -17.82 0.44 1.83
CA SER A 768 -18.69 1.55 2.21
C SER A 768 -18.65 1.79 3.71
N SER A 769 -18.52 3.06 4.11
CA SER A 769 -18.75 3.51 5.50
C SER A 769 -20.21 3.82 5.79
N ALA A 770 -21.07 3.87 4.76
CA ALA A 770 -22.50 4.16 4.89
C ALA A 770 -23.33 2.92 5.27
N THR A 771 -22.77 1.71 5.10
CA THR A 771 -23.48 0.44 5.32
C THR A 771 -22.59 -0.57 6.03
N GLY A 772 -23.19 -1.52 6.75
CA GLY A 772 -22.49 -2.62 7.43
C GLY A 772 -22.41 -2.50 8.96
N ASN A 773 -22.75 -1.34 9.52
CA ASN A 773 -23.04 -1.16 10.95
C ASN A 773 -24.56 -1.31 11.15
N THR A 774 -24.95 -2.30 11.94
CA THR A 774 -26.32 -2.81 12.03
C THR A 774 -26.98 -2.60 13.39
N ASP A 775 -26.21 -2.24 14.42
CA ASP A 775 -26.72 -1.94 15.75
C ASP A 775 -26.49 -0.48 16.22
N GLY A 776 -25.80 0.32 15.40
CA GLY A 776 -25.62 1.75 15.56
C GLY A 776 -24.48 2.16 16.50
N ASP A 777 -23.55 1.26 16.83
CA ASP A 777 -22.35 1.59 17.59
C ASP A 777 -21.22 2.13 16.66
N THR A 778 -19.94 1.98 17.02
CA THR A 778 -18.81 2.43 16.17
C THR A 778 -18.15 1.32 15.36
N GLU A 779 -18.57 0.09 15.59
CA GLU A 779 -18.03 -1.12 14.99
C GLU A 779 -18.93 -1.54 13.80
N PHE A 780 -18.38 -2.38 12.93
CA PHE A 780 -19.07 -2.91 11.76
C PHE A 780 -19.21 -4.42 11.90
N GLU A 781 -20.44 -4.92 11.81
CA GLU A 781 -20.78 -6.34 11.87
C GLU A 781 -20.70 -6.98 10.48
N GLU A 782 -20.67 -6.17 9.42
CA GLU A 782 -20.56 -6.63 8.03
C GLU A 782 -19.55 -5.78 7.24
N ILE A 783 -18.65 -6.46 6.51
CA ILE A 783 -17.78 -5.81 5.54
C ILE A 783 -18.56 -5.63 4.23
N ALA A 784 -19.14 -4.44 4.05
CA ALA A 784 -20.00 -4.12 2.90
C ALA A 784 -19.20 -3.45 1.77
N ALA A 785 -19.12 -4.12 0.63
CA ALA A 785 -18.44 -3.64 -0.57
C ALA A 785 -19.43 -3.28 -1.69
N LEU A 786 -18.94 -2.53 -2.67
CA LEU A 786 -19.70 -2.07 -3.83
C LEU A 786 -19.14 -2.74 -5.09
N GLY A 787 -20.02 -3.19 -5.98
CA GLY A 787 -19.67 -3.92 -7.19
C GLY A 787 -19.49 -5.42 -6.95
N ALA A 788 -20.35 -6.22 -7.58
CA ALA A 788 -20.33 -7.68 -7.44
C ALA A 788 -19.38 -8.38 -8.43
N ARG A 789 -18.71 -7.61 -9.31
CA ARG A 789 -17.72 -8.06 -10.32
C ARG A 789 -18.29 -9.05 -11.34
N SER A 790 -19.59 -8.96 -11.58
CA SER A 790 -20.37 -9.93 -12.34
C SER A 790 -21.49 -9.25 -13.12
N PHE A 791 -22.19 -10.01 -13.96
CA PHE A 791 -23.54 -9.67 -14.40
C PHE A 791 -24.56 -10.62 -13.75
N SER A 792 -25.80 -10.13 -13.62
CA SER A 792 -26.92 -10.86 -13.03
C SER A 792 -28.12 -10.96 -13.98
N ILE A 793 -28.95 -11.98 -13.80
CA ILE A 793 -30.27 -12.10 -14.44
C ILE A 793 -31.33 -12.19 -13.34
N PHE A 794 -32.38 -11.38 -13.43
CA PHE A 794 -33.50 -11.39 -12.50
C PHE A 794 -34.81 -11.71 -13.20
N ASN A 795 -35.65 -12.49 -12.54
CA ASN A 795 -37.04 -12.68 -12.93
C ASN A 795 -37.87 -11.50 -12.39
N THR A 796 -38.51 -10.74 -13.26
CA THR A 796 -39.18 -9.48 -12.88
C THR A 796 -40.44 -9.72 -12.04
N GLU A 797 -41.16 -10.82 -12.26
CA GLU A 797 -42.40 -11.10 -11.54
C GLU A 797 -42.17 -11.58 -10.10
N THR A 798 -41.16 -12.42 -9.90
CA THR A 798 -40.78 -12.96 -8.57
C THR A 798 -39.73 -12.11 -7.87
N LYS A 799 -39.07 -11.20 -8.60
CA LYS A 799 -37.93 -10.37 -8.19
C LYS A 799 -36.71 -11.16 -7.73
N GLN A 800 -36.66 -12.46 -8.04
CA GLN A 800 -35.54 -13.32 -7.67
C GLN A 800 -34.43 -13.22 -8.70
N ARG A 801 -33.19 -13.15 -8.23
CA ARG A 801 -32.01 -13.38 -9.07
C ARG A 801 -31.98 -14.86 -9.46
N VAL A 802 -31.98 -15.14 -10.75
CA VAL A 802 -31.95 -16.51 -11.30
C VAL A 802 -30.56 -16.94 -11.71
N TYR A 803 -29.67 -15.98 -11.96
CA TYR A 803 -28.26 -16.23 -12.27
C TYR A 803 -27.37 -15.06 -11.82
N ASP A 804 -26.15 -15.37 -11.40
CA ASP A 804 -25.02 -14.45 -11.27
C ASP A 804 -23.79 -15.16 -11.86
N SER A 805 -22.95 -14.42 -12.58
CA SER A 805 -21.74 -15.00 -13.19
C SER A 805 -20.61 -15.31 -12.20
N GLY A 806 -20.74 -14.97 -10.92
CA GLY A 806 -19.79 -15.35 -9.89
C GLY A 806 -18.43 -14.70 -10.12
N ASP A 807 -17.39 -15.53 -10.09
CA ASP A 807 -15.98 -15.21 -10.30
C ASP A 807 -15.52 -15.36 -11.76
N GLN A 808 -16.44 -15.66 -12.69
CA GLN A 808 -16.08 -16.10 -14.05
C GLN A 808 -15.25 -15.06 -14.82
N PHE A 809 -15.57 -13.78 -14.68
CA PHE A 809 -14.87 -12.70 -15.40
C PHE A 809 -13.39 -12.66 -14.98
N GLU A 810 -13.14 -12.56 -13.67
CA GLU A 810 -11.78 -12.53 -13.14
C GLU A 810 -11.00 -13.80 -13.45
N ARG A 811 -11.60 -14.99 -13.27
CA ARG A 811 -10.91 -16.25 -13.56
C ARG A 811 -10.53 -16.38 -15.03
N TYR A 812 -11.41 -15.95 -15.95
CA TYR A 812 -11.10 -15.98 -17.37
C TYR A 812 -9.98 -15.02 -17.73
N ILE A 813 -10.04 -13.78 -17.25
CA ILE A 813 -9.04 -12.74 -17.51
C ILE A 813 -7.69 -13.11 -16.87
N ALA A 814 -7.68 -13.65 -15.65
CA ALA A 814 -6.46 -14.10 -14.98
C ALA A 814 -5.73 -15.18 -15.79
N ALA A 815 -6.48 -16.14 -16.35
CA ALA A 815 -5.90 -17.25 -17.11
C ALA A 815 -5.46 -16.86 -18.52
N ASN A 816 -6.21 -16.00 -19.21
CA ASN A 816 -6.02 -15.75 -20.65
C ASN A 816 -5.46 -14.35 -20.98
N HIS A 817 -5.67 -13.37 -20.09
CA HIS A 817 -5.29 -11.97 -20.28
C HIS A 817 -4.63 -11.35 -19.02
N PRO A 818 -3.64 -12.00 -18.39
CA PRO A 818 -3.11 -11.58 -17.09
C PRO A 818 -2.48 -10.18 -17.08
N LEU A 819 -2.03 -9.67 -18.24
CA LEU A 819 -1.42 -8.35 -18.37
C LEU A 819 -2.40 -7.18 -18.20
N ILE A 820 -3.71 -7.46 -18.27
CA ILE A 820 -4.77 -6.47 -18.05
C ILE A 820 -5.70 -6.88 -16.90
N PHE A 821 -5.30 -7.87 -16.10
CA PHE A 821 -6.12 -8.35 -14.98
C PHE A 821 -6.38 -7.23 -13.98
N ASN A 822 -7.67 -6.92 -13.75
CA ASN A 822 -8.13 -5.83 -12.89
C ASN A 822 -7.35 -4.53 -13.10
N THR A 823 -7.10 -4.19 -14.36
CA THR A 823 -6.43 -2.94 -14.71
C THR A 823 -7.42 -1.77 -14.69
N ASP A 824 -6.88 -0.55 -14.66
CA ASP A 824 -7.68 0.68 -14.70
C ASP A 824 -7.99 1.07 -16.17
N ASN A 825 -9.04 1.84 -16.44
CA ASN A 825 -9.30 2.31 -17.81
C ASN A 825 -8.26 3.34 -18.28
N GLU A 826 -7.57 4.01 -17.35
CA GLU A 826 -6.53 5.01 -17.64
C GLU A 826 -5.09 4.44 -17.65
N SER A 827 -4.90 3.13 -17.47
CA SER A 827 -3.56 2.52 -17.43
C SER A 827 -3.58 1.03 -17.78
N ASN A 828 -2.41 0.42 -18.01
CA ASN A 828 -2.29 -1.06 -18.11
C ASN A 828 -1.65 -1.68 -16.85
N GLY A 829 -1.75 -1.02 -15.70
CA GLY A 829 -1.21 -1.56 -14.45
C GLY A 829 -2.02 -2.76 -13.98
N ILE A 830 -1.37 -3.91 -13.85
CA ILE A 830 -1.99 -5.16 -13.38
C ILE A 830 -2.44 -4.96 -11.92
N LYS A 831 -3.68 -5.35 -11.59
CA LYS A 831 -4.30 -5.31 -10.26
C LYS A 831 -4.64 -3.92 -9.70
N ASN A 832 -4.54 -2.85 -10.48
CA ASN A 832 -4.87 -1.49 -10.02
C ASN A 832 -6.29 -1.39 -9.42
N ARG A 833 -7.24 -2.16 -9.96
CA ARG A 833 -8.63 -2.23 -9.51
C ARG A 833 -8.95 -3.42 -8.61
N SER A 834 -7.99 -4.29 -8.28
CA SER A 834 -8.22 -5.45 -7.41
C SER A 834 -8.69 -5.03 -6.01
N ARG A 835 -8.14 -3.93 -5.49
CA ARG A 835 -8.62 -3.33 -4.24
C ARG A 835 -9.97 -2.63 -4.35
N ALA A 836 -10.55 -2.50 -5.54
CA ALA A 836 -11.75 -1.69 -5.83
C ALA A 836 -12.90 -2.58 -6.35
N LYS A 837 -13.47 -2.30 -7.53
CA LYS A 837 -14.61 -3.03 -8.08
C LYS A 837 -14.18 -4.03 -9.19
N GLY A 838 -12.87 -4.30 -9.33
CA GLY A 838 -12.32 -5.37 -10.16
C GLY A 838 -12.45 -5.10 -11.67
N PRO A 839 -13.08 -6.00 -12.46
CA PRO A 839 -13.25 -5.80 -13.90
C PRO A 839 -14.21 -4.67 -14.28
N GLU A 840 -15.18 -4.35 -13.41
CA GLU A 840 -16.20 -3.30 -13.57
C GLU A 840 -17.08 -3.48 -14.81
N PRO A 841 -18.07 -4.38 -14.75
CA PRO A 841 -19.07 -4.53 -15.81
C PRO A 841 -19.99 -3.32 -15.86
N GLU A 842 -20.23 -2.78 -17.05
CA GLU A 842 -20.84 -1.45 -17.24
C GLU A 842 -22.07 -1.49 -18.16
N GLY A 843 -21.85 -1.56 -19.48
CA GLY A 843 -22.89 -1.62 -20.49
C GLY A 843 -23.43 -3.04 -20.73
N VAL A 844 -24.72 -3.12 -21.06
CA VAL A 844 -25.40 -4.35 -21.49
C VAL A 844 -26.18 -4.14 -22.78
N ALA A 845 -25.93 -4.98 -23.77
CA ALA A 845 -26.76 -5.11 -24.97
C ALA A 845 -27.23 -6.56 -25.15
N LEU A 846 -28.43 -6.74 -25.72
CA LEU A 846 -28.96 -8.07 -26.07
C LEU A 846 -29.13 -8.23 -27.58
N GLY A 847 -28.87 -9.42 -28.08
CA GLY A 847 -29.08 -9.79 -29.48
C GLY A 847 -29.74 -11.15 -29.63
N THR A 848 -30.74 -11.25 -30.52
CA THR A 848 -31.28 -12.56 -30.93
C THR A 848 -30.58 -13.02 -32.19
N ILE A 849 -29.88 -14.15 -32.12
CA ILE A 849 -29.04 -14.68 -33.19
C ILE A 849 -29.39 -16.15 -33.37
N ASN A 850 -29.88 -16.51 -34.56
CA ASN A 850 -30.37 -17.87 -34.87
C ASN A 850 -31.38 -18.41 -33.84
N GLY A 851 -32.26 -17.55 -33.34
CA GLY A 851 -33.29 -17.90 -32.36
C GLY A 851 -32.79 -18.08 -30.92
N GLN A 852 -31.52 -17.77 -30.64
CA GLN A 852 -30.93 -17.75 -29.30
C GLN A 852 -30.69 -16.31 -28.86
N THR A 853 -30.85 -16.03 -27.57
CA THR A 853 -30.59 -14.71 -26.98
C THR A 853 -29.18 -14.68 -26.43
N PHE A 854 -28.40 -13.68 -26.84
CA PHE A 854 -27.06 -13.39 -26.33
C PHE A 854 -27.05 -12.06 -25.58
N ALA A 855 -26.30 -12.03 -24.48
CA ALA A 855 -25.92 -10.81 -23.78
C ALA A 855 -24.47 -10.45 -24.09
N PHE A 856 -24.24 -9.17 -24.34
CA PHE A 856 -22.95 -8.54 -24.50
C PHE A 856 -22.76 -7.58 -23.32
N ILE A 857 -21.77 -7.82 -22.49
CA ILE A 857 -21.52 -7.07 -21.25
C ILE A 857 -20.14 -6.44 -21.34
N THR A 858 -20.06 -5.11 -21.39
CA THR A 858 -18.77 -4.41 -21.43
C THR A 858 -18.10 -4.40 -20.06
N LEU A 859 -16.78 -4.28 -20.04
CA LEU A 859 -15.98 -4.09 -18.83
C LEU A 859 -15.28 -2.74 -18.94
N GLU A 860 -15.72 -1.73 -18.20
CA GLU A 860 -15.28 -0.35 -18.36
C GLU A 860 -13.79 -0.19 -17.99
N ARG A 861 -13.37 -0.72 -16.83
CA ARG A 861 -11.96 -0.64 -16.40
C ARG A 861 -11.06 -1.60 -17.13
N THR A 862 -11.30 -2.91 -16.99
CA THR A 862 -10.41 -3.91 -17.62
C THR A 862 -10.48 -3.85 -19.15
N GLY A 863 -11.58 -3.36 -19.71
CA GLY A 863 -11.81 -3.25 -21.13
C GLY A 863 -12.39 -4.52 -21.76
N GLY A 864 -12.97 -4.34 -22.94
CA GLY A 864 -13.55 -5.41 -23.73
C GLY A 864 -15.01 -5.73 -23.38
N VAL A 865 -15.49 -6.83 -23.94
CA VAL A 865 -16.87 -7.29 -23.86
C VAL A 865 -16.91 -8.79 -23.62
N MET A 866 -17.65 -9.19 -22.59
CA MET A 866 -18.01 -10.57 -22.27
C MET A 866 -19.29 -10.95 -23.01
N VAL A 867 -19.34 -12.14 -23.59
CA VAL A 867 -20.48 -12.64 -24.37
C VAL A 867 -21.05 -13.89 -23.73
N TYR A 868 -22.35 -13.90 -23.46
CA TYR A 868 -23.07 -15.04 -22.89
C TYR A 868 -24.30 -15.38 -23.73
N ASN A 869 -24.50 -16.66 -24.01
CA ASN A 869 -25.81 -17.14 -24.43
C ASN A 869 -26.71 -17.27 -23.21
N ILE A 870 -27.77 -16.47 -23.17
CA ILE A 870 -28.72 -16.37 -22.05
C ILE A 870 -30.10 -16.90 -22.42
N THR A 871 -30.20 -17.68 -23.49
CA THR A 871 -31.49 -18.26 -23.94
C THR A 871 -32.19 -19.03 -22.81
N ASP A 872 -31.40 -19.75 -22.00
CA ASP A 872 -31.83 -20.26 -20.71
C ASP A 872 -31.35 -19.31 -19.59
N PRO A 873 -32.23 -18.49 -18.99
CA PRO A 873 -31.87 -17.55 -17.93
C PRO A 873 -31.22 -18.19 -16.70
N ALA A 874 -31.49 -19.48 -16.44
CA ALA A 874 -30.97 -20.18 -15.28
C ALA A 874 -29.60 -20.84 -15.56
N ASN A 875 -29.25 -21.03 -16.83
CA ASN A 875 -27.98 -21.65 -17.23
C ASN A 875 -27.30 -20.90 -18.40
N PRO A 876 -26.93 -19.61 -18.24
CA PRO A 876 -26.13 -18.90 -19.21
C PRO A 876 -24.81 -19.61 -19.56
N VAL A 877 -24.42 -19.53 -20.84
CA VAL A 877 -23.19 -20.17 -21.35
C VAL A 877 -22.23 -19.09 -21.84
N PHE A 878 -21.05 -19.01 -21.22
CA PHE A 878 -19.97 -18.14 -21.68
C PHE A 878 -19.57 -18.50 -23.11
N THR A 879 -19.51 -17.50 -23.97
CA THR A 879 -19.42 -17.68 -25.42
C THR A 879 -18.12 -17.12 -25.99
N ASP A 880 -17.77 -15.89 -25.62
CA ASP A 880 -16.57 -15.21 -26.10
C ASP A 880 -16.20 -14.05 -25.17
N TYR A 881 -14.94 -13.63 -25.21
CA TYR A 881 -14.49 -12.35 -24.70
C TYR A 881 -13.54 -11.72 -25.70
N LYS A 882 -13.74 -10.44 -25.99
CA LYS A 882 -12.86 -9.67 -26.86
C LYS A 882 -12.58 -8.30 -26.27
N HIS A 883 -11.35 -7.84 -26.48
CA HIS A 883 -10.93 -6.47 -26.17
C HIS A 883 -10.07 -5.95 -27.32
N SER A 884 -10.03 -4.63 -27.46
CA SER A 884 -9.21 -3.92 -28.44
C SER A 884 -8.10 -3.07 -27.79
N ARG A 885 -7.91 -3.21 -26.47
CA ARG A 885 -6.78 -2.62 -25.74
C ARG A 885 -5.44 -3.10 -26.30
N THR A 886 -4.48 -2.18 -26.36
CA THR A 886 -3.07 -2.54 -26.53
C THR A 886 -2.51 -2.97 -25.17
N THR A 887 -1.87 -4.13 -25.08
CA THR A 887 -1.35 -4.66 -23.80
C THR A 887 0.14 -4.39 -23.61
N SER A 888 0.89 -4.12 -24.68
CA SER A 888 2.33 -3.78 -24.62
C SER A 888 2.61 -2.34 -24.21
N ALA A 889 1.63 -1.44 -24.37
CA ALA A 889 1.66 -0.04 -23.97
C ALA A 889 0.22 0.44 -23.80
N TYR A 890 0.00 1.47 -22.99
CA TYR A 890 -1.32 2.08 -22.85
C TYR A 890 -1.78 2.66 -24.20
N GLY A 891 -2.96 2.22 -24.67
CA GLY A 891 -3.52 2.57 -25.97
C GLY A 891 -4.58 1.58 -26.44
N GLY A 892 -5.08 1.78 -27.67
CA GLY A 892 -6.29 1.10 -28.15
C GLY A 892 -7.55 1.74 -27.58
N ASP A 893 -8.63 0.97 -27.52
CA ASP A 893 -9.93 1.47 -27.05
C ASP A 893 -10.07 1.22 -25.54
N ASN A 894 -10.43 2.26 -24.77
CA ASN A 894 -10.41 2.26 -23.30
C ASN A 894 -11.66 2.93 -22.71
N GLY A 895 -12.16 2.42 -21.59
CA GLY A 895 -13.42 2.84 -20.98
C GLY A 895 -14.68 2.42 -21.74
N PRO A 896 -14.89 1.12 -22.10
CA PRO A 896 -16.17 0.68 -22.65
C PRO A 896 -17.37 1.05 -21.76
N GLU A 897 -18.25 1.91 -22.27
CA GLU A 897 -19.40 2.42 -21.54
C GLU A 897 -20.69 1.97 -22.25
N GLY A 898 -21.15 2.73 -23.25
CA GLY A 898 -22.29 2.36 -24.08
C GLY A 898 -22.01 1.22 -25.05
N ILE A 899 -23.01 0.36 -25.26
CA ILE A 899 -22.94 -0.78 -26.19
C ILE A 899 -24.27 -1.00 -26.92
N ILE A 900 -24.20 -1.31 -28.22
CA ILE A 900 -25.35 -1.75 -29.01
C ILE A 900 -25.05 -3.01 -29.83
N TYR A 901 -26.10 -3.81 -30.06
CA TYR A 901 -26.11 -4.84 -31.08
C TYR A 901 -26.97 -4.40 -32.27
N ILE A 902 -26.40 -4.43 -33.47
CA ILE A 902 -27.08 -4.15 -34.74
C ILE A 902 -27.31 -5.48 -35.45
N ALA A 903 -28.58 -5.86 -35.60
CA ALA A 903 -28.96 -7.11 -36.26
C ALA A 903 -28.67 -7.08 -37.78
N PRO A 904 -28.39 -8.23 -38.42
CA PRO A 904 -28.10 -8.33 -39.85
C PRO A 904 -29.09 -7.60 -40.77
N GLU A 905 -30.38 -7.73 -40.49
CA GLU A 905 -31.49 -7.11 -41.23
C GLU A 905 -31.51 -5.58 -41.15
N ASN A 906 -30.81 -5.02 -40.16
CA ASN A 906 -30.69 -3.58 -39.97
C ASN A 906 -29.42 -3.01 -40.61
N THR A 907 -28.69 -3.78 -41.42
CA THR A 907 -27.44 -3.35 -42.06
C THR A 907 -27.50 -3.50 -43.58
N THR A 908 -26.70 -2.72 -44.30
CA THR A 908 -26.48 -2.89 -45.76
C THR A 908 -25.63 -4.10 -46.10
N THR A 909 -24.84 -4.61 -45.16
CA THR A 909 -23.93 -5.74 -45.37
C THR A 909 -24.60 -7.10 -45.16
N GLY A 910 -25.76 -7.13 -44.51
CA GLY A 910 -26.45 -8.36 -44.12
C GLY A 910 -25.73 -9.12 -42.99
N LYS A 911 -24.96 -8.41 -42.16
CA LYS A 911 -24.19 -8.98 -41.04
C LYS A 911 -24.52 -8.29 -39.72
N GLY A 912 -24.39 -9.02 -38.62
CA GLY A 912 -24.60 -8.46 -37.27
C GLY A 912 -23.34 -7.77 -36.75
N TYR A 913 -23.50 -6.69 -36.01
CA TYR A 913 -22.38 -5.97 -35.39
C TYR A 913 -22.64 -5.66 -33.92
N VAL A 914 -21.57 -5.64 -33.13
CA VAL A 914 -21.53 -5.05 -31.80
C VAL A 914 -20.68 -3.80 -31.87
N ILE A 915 -21.24 -2.66 -31.45
CA ILE A 915 -20.56 -1.37 -31.41
C ILE A 915 -20.48 -0.94 -29.96
N ILE A 916 -19.28 -0.55 -29.53
CA ILE A 916 -18.99 -0.15 -28.16
C ILE A 916 -18.43 1.26 -28.21
N ALA A 917 -19.01 2.16 -27.43
CA ALA A 917 -18.50 3.49 -27.16
C ALA A 917 -17.47 3.40 -26.02
N ASN A 918 -16.28 3.95 -26.23
CA ASN A 918 -15.16 3.86 -25.30
C ASN A 918 -14.79 5.25 -24.80
N GLU A 919 -15.37 5.63 -23.67
CA GLU A 919 -15.37 6.96 -23.06
C GLU A 919 -13.98 7.60 -23.04
N ILE A 920 -13.04 6.94 -22.35
CA ILE A 920 -11.69 7.47 -22.08
C ILE A 920 -10.88 7.64 -23.36
N SER A 921 -11.03 6.73 -24.32
CA SER A 921 -10.33 6.83 -25.60
C SER A 921 -11.03 7.75 -26.61
N GLY A 922 -12.31 8.09 -26.41
CA GLY A 922 -13.10 8.84 -27.38
C GLY A 922 -13.36 8.07 -28.68
N THR A 923 -13.47 6.73 -28.62
CA THR A 923 -13.54 5.89 -29.83
C THR A 923 -14.73 4.94 -29.83
N LEU A 924 -15.22 4.62 -31.02
CA LEU A 924 -16.12 3.50 -31.26
C LEU A 924 -15.33 2.27 -31.69
N SER A 925 -15.38 1.21 -30.89
CA SER A 925 -14.82 -0.10 -31.28
C SER A 925 -15.92 -0.96 -31.89
N MET A 926 -15.60 -1.65 -32.99
CA MET A 926 -16.58 -2.32 -33.82
C MET A 926 -16.21 -3.79 -34.02
N TYR A 927 -17.19 -4.66 -33.81
CA TYR A 927 -17.03 -6.11 -33.96
C TYR A 927 -18.10 -6.67 -34.87
N GLU A 928 -17.70 -7.42 -35.90
CA GLU A 928 -18.60 -8.27 -36.68
C GLU A 928 -18.93 -9.52 -35.87
N VAL A 929 -20.22 -9.86 -35.76
CA VAL A 929 -20.65 -11.10 -35.10
C VAL A 929 -20.59 -12.25 -36.10
N ALA A 930 -19.62 -13.13 -35.91
CA ALA A 930 -19.48 -14.35 -36.70
C ALA A 930 -20.14 -15.53 -35.99
N ILE A 931 -20.86 -16.34 -36.77
CA ILE A 931 -21.37 -17.63 -36.32
C ILE A 931 -20.27 -18.66 -36.57
N SER A 932 -19.85 -19.38 -35.53
CA SER A 932 -18.88 -20.47 -35.72
C SER A 932 -19.46 -21.51 -36.68
N PRO A 933 -18.72 -21.97 -37.70
CA PRO A 933 -19.16 -23.08 -38.53
C PRO A 933 -19.33 -24.29 -37.60
N THR A 934 -20.57 -24.77 -37.48
CA THR A 934 -20.88 -25.97 -36.73
C THR A 934 -20.26 -27.16 -37.47
N LEU A 935 -19.00 -27.49 -37.17
CA LEU A 935 -18.50 -28.85 -37.39
C LEU A 935 -19.19 -29.73 -36.35
N GLY A 936 -20.37 -30.23 -36.71
CA GLY A 936 -21.11 -31.13 -35.86
C GLY A 936 -20.31 -32.41 -35.59
N THR A 937 -20.04 -32.66 -34.32
CA THR A 937 -20.33 -33.96 -33.70
C THR A 937 -20.81 -33.67 -32.29
N GLY A 938 -22.10 -33.90 -32.07
CA GLY A 938 -22.69 -33.78 -30.75
C GLY A 938 -22.06 -34.79 -29.80
N GLU A 939 -21.33 -34.26 -28.82
CA GLU A 939 -21.49 -34.72 -27.45
C GLU A 939 -21.86 -33.50 -26.62
N THR A 940 -23.16 -33.23 -26.52
CA THR A 940 -23.69 -32.50 -25.37
C THR A 940 -23.37 -33.35 -24.15
N LYS A 941 -22.25 -33.08 -23.50
CA LYS A 941 -22.12 -33.41 -22.08
C LYS A 941 -23.10 -32.47 -21.39
N THR A 942 -24.34 -32.91 -21.19
CA THR A 942 -25.24 -32.27 -20.24
C THR A 942 -24.55 -32.39 -18.89
N THR A 943 -23.81 -31.35 -18.50
CA THR A 943 -23.31 -31.21 -17.14
C THR A 943 -24.53 -30.99 -16.26
N THR A 944 -25.07 -32.09 -15.75
CA THR A 944 -26.14 -32.10 -14.77
C THR A 944 -25.66 -31.35 -13.53
N SER A 945 -26.21 -30.16 -13.26
CA SER A 945 -25.86 -29.28 -12.12
C SER A 945 -25.68 -30.01 -10.78
N THR A 946 -24.55 -29.85 -10.09
CA THR A 946 -24.27 -30.55 -8.81
C THR A 946 -25.44 -30.43 -7.83
N PHE A 947 -25.95 -31.56 -7.32
CA PHE A 947 -27.11 -31.58 -6.42
C PHE A 947 -26.86 -30.73 -5.17
N ASN A 948 -27.74 -29.79 -4.86
CA ASN A 948 -27.64 -28.92 -3.68
C ASN A 948 -28.99 -28.74 -2.98
N VAL A 949 -28.95 -28.37 -1.69
CA VAL A 949 -30.12 -28.23 -0.81
C VAL A 949 -30.16 -26.85 -0.13
N PHE A 950 -31.33 -26.18 -0.10
CA PHE A 950 -31.47 -24.82 0.46
C PHE A 950 -32.89 -24.57 1.00
N PRO A 951 -33.11 -23.71 2.03
CA PRO A 951 -32.08 -23.18 2.90
C PRO A 951 -31.46 -24.30 3.72
N ASN A 952 -30.19 -24.17 4.08
CA ASN A 952 -29.49 -25.13 4.92
C ASN A 952 -28.42 -24.39 5.74
N PRO A 953 -28.65 -24.08 7.03
CA PRO A 953 -29.70 -24.61 7.89
C PRO A 953 -31.13 -24.17 7.53
N VAL A 954 -32.11 -25.03 7.81
CA VAL A 954 -33.56 -24.80 7.65
C VAL A 954 -34.23 -24.80 9.02
N HIS A 955 -35.15 -23.89 9.29
CA HIS A 955 -35.94 -23.94 10.52
C HIS A 955 -36.98 -25.08 10.46
N LYS A 956 -37.15 -25.80 11.58
CA LYS A 956 -38.17 -26.85 11.68
C LYS A 956 -39.55 -26.31 11.29
N GLY A 957 -40.21 -27.01 10.36
CA GLY A 957 -41.51 -26.62 9.83
C GLY A 957 -41.44 -25.92 8.47
N ASN A 958 -40.26 -25.41 8.08
CA ASN A 958 -40.04 -24.87 6.74
C ASN A 958 -39.68 -25.98 5.74
N ILE A 959 -39.80 -25.64 4.46
CA ILE A 959 -39.44 -26.54 3.36
C ILE A 959 -37.96 -26.38 3.03
N LEU A 960 -37.26 -27.50 2.91
CA LEU A 960 -35.94 -27.59 2.31
C LEU A 960 -36.12 -27.90 0.81
N TYR A 961 -35.44 -27.20 -0.08
CA TYR A 961 -35.56 -27.26 -1.53
C TYR A 961 -34.30 -27.86 -2.15
N PHE A 962 -34.44 -28.45 -3.32
CA PHE A 962 -33.36 -28.93 -4.17
C PHE A 962 -33.21 -28.01 -5.37
N ASN A 963 -31.97 -27.82 -5.85
CA ASN A 963 -31.69 -27.03 -7.06
C ASN A 963 -32.12 -27.73 -8.36
N ARG A 964 -32.49 -29.02 -8.28
CA ARG A 964 -33.09 -29.79 -9.37
C ARG A 964 -33.94 -30.93 -8.81
N LYS A 965 -34.80 -31.50 -9.65
CA LYS A 965 -35.54 -32.72 -9.30
C LYS A 965 -34.58 -33.88 -9.06
N GLN A 966 -34.70 -34.57 -7.94
CA GLN A 966 -33.82 -35.68 -7.58
C GLN A 966 -34.55 -36.73 -6.72
N ASP A 967 -34.19 -38.00 -6.89
CA ASP A 967 -34.53 -39.04 -5.92
C ASP A 967 -33.60 -38.92 -4.70
N TYR A 968 -34.16 -38.94 -3.49
CA TYR A 968 -33.36 -38.83 -2.27
C TYR A 968 -33.72 -39.88 -1.22
N GLU A 969 -32.76 -40.15 -0.35
CA GLU A 969 -32.84 -40.88 0.91
C GLU A 969 -32.32 -39.95 2.02
N LEU A 970 -33.13 -39.69 3.05
CA LEU A 970 -32.79 -38.84 4.19
C LEU A 970 -32.47 -39.73 5.40
N TYR A 971 -31.31 -39.50 6.01
CA TYR A 971 -30.81 -40.23 7.17
C TYR A 971 -30.62 -39.30 8.37
N ASP A 972 -30.80 -39.81 9.58
CA ASP A 972 -30.28 -39.15 10.79
C ASP A 972 -28.78 -39.45 10.98
N MET A 973 -28.12 -38.79 11.94
CA MET A 973 -26.69 -38.98 12.20
C MET A 973 -26.31 -40.36 12.77
N SER A 974 -27.28 -41.19 13.16
CA SER A 974 -27.01 -42.60 13.50
C SER A 974 -26.96 -43.51 12.27
N GLY A 975 -27.22 -42.96 11.07
CA GLY A 975 -27.32 -43.71 9.82
C GLY A 975 -28.68 -44.36 9.61
N LYS A 976 -29.69 -44.04 10.44
CA LYS A 976 -31.05 -44.57 10.27
C LYS A 976 -31.78 -43.78 9.18
N LEU A 977 -32.35 -44.49 8.22
CA LEU A 977 -33.19 -43.92 7.17
C LEU A 977 -34.51 -43.40 7.77
N ILE A 978 -34.83 -42.14 7.52
CA ILE A 978 -36.03 -41.45 8.05
C ILE A 978 -36.96 -40.89 6.97
N GLY A 979 -36.52 -40.80 5.71
CA GLY A 979 -37.36 -40.38 4.60
C GLY A 979 -36.77 -40.77 3.25
N LYS A 980 -37.60 -40.92 2.23
CA LYS A 980 -37.16 -41.04 0.83
C LYS A 980 -38.28 -40.65 -0.12
N GLU A 981 -37.92 -40.07 -1.25
CA GLU A 981 -38.87 -39.69 -2.29
C GLU A 981 -38.20 -39.72 -3.65
N LYS A 982 -39.00 -39.89 -4.71
CA LYS A 982 -38.52 -39.87 -6.09
C LYS A 982 -38.91 -38.57 -6.76
N ASN A 983 -38.05 -38.07 -7.64
CA ASN A 983 -38.28 -36.89 -8.46
C ASN A 983 -38.71 -35.67 -7.63
N ALA A 984 -38.16 -35.55 -6.40
CA ALA A 984 -38.53 -34.54 -5.44
C ALA A 984 -37.78 -33.24 -5.72
N LEU A 985 -38.41 -32.11 -5.43
CA LEU A 985 -37.76 -30.79 -5.38
C LEU A 985 -37.60 -30.29 -3.95
N THR A 986 -38.14 -31.02 -2.97
CA THR A 986 -38.25 -30.53 -1.60
C THR A 986 -38.23 -31.66 -0.57
N ILE A 987 -37.94 -31.30 0.69
CA ILE A 987 -38.14 -32.10 1.90
C ILE A 987 -38.94 -31.25 2.89
N ASN A 988 -40.08 -31.77 3.37
CA ASN A 988 -40.84 -31.15 4.44
C ASN A 988 -40.19 -31.47 5.80
N THR A 989 -39.75 -30.45 6.52
CA THR A 989 -39.04 -30.62 7.80
C THR A 989 -39.96 -30.64 9.03
N ALA A 990 -41.28 -30.46 8.88
CA ALA A 990 -42.22 -30.37 10.01
C ALA A 990 -42.18 -31.58 10.95
N ASN A 991 -41.90 -32.77 10.40
CA ASN A 991 -41.83 -34.03 11.15
C ASN A 991 -40.41 -34.39 11.62
N LEU A 992 -39.42 -33.54 11.33
CA LEU A 992 -38.04 -33.74 11.76
C LEU A 992 -37.82 -33.11 13.14
N SER A 993 -36.97 -33.73 13.96
CA SER A 993 -36.43 -33.10 15.16
C SER A 993 -35.36 -32.07 14.76
N THR A 994 -35.07 -31.10 15.62
CA THR A 994 -33.90 -30.24 15.42
C THR A 994 -32.63 -31.09 15.50
N GLY A 995 -31.67 -30.87 14.61
CA GLY A 995 -30.49 -31.71 14.47
C GLY A 995 -29.93 -31.76 13.06
N ILE A 996 -28.91 -32.60 12.88
CA ILE A 996 -28.23 -32.82 11.60
C ILE A 996 -28.78 -34.08 10.93
N TYR A 997 -28.95 -34.01 9.62
CA TYR A 997 -29.41 -35.08 8.75
C TYR A 997 -28.50 -35.19 7.53
N LEU A 998 -28.56 -36.32 6.83
CA LEU A 998 -27.84 -36.55 5.58
C LEU A 998 -28.84 -36.88 4.48
N VAL A 999 -28.85 -36.08 3.42
CA VAL A 999 -29.58 -36.37 2.18
C VAL A 999 -28.62 -37.08 1.24
N LYS A 1000 -28.91 -38.32 0.90
CA LYS A 1000 -28.22 -39.09 -0.13
C LYS A 1000 -29.08 -39.14 -1.38
N THR A 1001 -28.54 -38.80 -2.54
CA THR A 1001 -29.28 -38.90 -3.81
C THR A 1001 -29.11 -40.28 -4.45
N SER A 1002 -30.01 -40.63 -5.37
CA SER A 1002 -29.85 -41.82 -6.23
C SER A 1002 -28.58 -41.83 -7.06
N GLU A 1003 -27.98 -40.67 -7.29
CA GLU A 1003 -26.71 -40.48 -8.02
C GLU A 1003 -25.48 -40.58 -7.11
N GLY A 1004 -25.67 -40.77 -5.80
CA GLY A 1004 -24.59 -40.94 -4.84
C GLY A 1004 -24.06 -39.67 -4.20
N HIS A 1005 -24.68 -38.50 -4.46
CA HIS A 1005 -24.34 -37.26 -3.75
C HIS A 1005 -24.83 -37.31 -2.31
N PHE A 1006 -24.03 -36.79 -1.38
CA PHE A 1006 -24.41 -36.60 0.02
C PHE A 1006 -24.45 -35.11 0.36
N LYS A 1007 -25.53 -34.66 1.02
CA LYS A 1007 -25.66 -33.30 1.55
C LYS A 1007 -26.04 -33.35 3.02
N ARG A 1008 -25.22 -32.71 3.85
CA ARG A 1008 -25.51 -32.49 5.27
C ARG A 1008 -26.60 -31.43 5.39
N VAL A 1009 -27.73 -31.76 5.99
CA VAL A 1009 -28.86 -30.84 6.26
C VAL A 1009 -28.94 -30.54 7.75
N ILE A 1010 -29.05 -29.27 8.12
CA ILE A 1010 -29.23 -28.85 9.51
C ILE A 1010 -30.66 -28.33 9.69
N VAL A 1011 -31.46 -29.01 10.51
CA VAL A 1011 -32.79 -28.53 10.92
C VAL A 1011 -32.63 -27.82 12.27
N LYS A 1012 -32.87 -26.51 12.31
CA LYS A 1012 -32.78 -25.69 13.53
C LYS A 1012 -34.12 -25.52 14.22
#